data_AF-A0AA39TP76-F1
#
_entry.id   AF-A0AA39TP76-F1
#
_cell.length_a   1.000
_cell.length_b   1.000
_cell.length_c   1.000
_cell.angle_alpha   90.00
_cell.angle_beta   90.00
_cell.angle_gamma   90.00
#
_symmetry.space_group_name_H-M   'P 1'
#
loop_
_entity.id
_entity.type
_entity.pdbx_description
1 polymer ?
#
loop_
_entity_poly.entity_id
_entity_poly.type
_entity_poly.pdbx_seq_one_letter_code
_entity_poly.pdbx_strand_id
1 'polypeptide(L)'
;MAFKAFTGPATIEHVEPVYPSSGDLRGLGNLRYEGAGKKISEILPIHEFPENGLLEVNPEGPHPIYQLIEFSERKWKAKLQRTSKTLDEAVAEYKRRYGRAPPRGFDRWWEYVEKNNVQLPDEYDQIYRDLEPYWGVNPVDLTRIVSEWEGHKDSFTLGKEEEHRVGLVNYTIHDPSFVDHVRSGAQMFSELLEDVDEFLSPFRAVFHPHDNPEHVTDWELREKMLEYARTGTHIDIDRPVVPIKDYGWISGCAPTSPAWKDPIDFTFNVSWPSPPPDTPKTFVFNHRKAMDPCLHPHLLREHGQFLPWRKGPTPSRRMVPSFAYSQTLLHHDITIAHMVSWLGELPNEEAIPWEKKTDDRLHRRGSTTGIPLVQDMEWRFSHRIRMMDWVEKGMDGNVTILASPRSIEERAGKGETVQKARYGPAMLDMAFSGGPVQCDPDVCEELKKRYEFTSWRSQKEQGRYKYIFDVDGNAWSGRFKWLLSTHALIFKSTVYPEWFTDRLMPWVHYIPIQGDYSDLWDALVFFRGDLKGDNNHEDLARKIASAGRDWSQTFWRKEDMTAYNYRCISAARPLGLAKFRLNSVTRKPRANHGLYEHPWIREGIPDLGKRNDCCAKAFTGNSQGLGTFPEEMQSEDLVNVLRGRVKSSTLKEESSLRRQLVVFSFIIACGFWTSDLFKAFIRPTTVNYAKPSYYHSWGNLEVLRNSYYERAGRNVQHNVPMHEFLTNGLLEVNPELPHPIYQLIDFSERKWKAKLQRASKTLDEAVDEYERRYRRPPPRGFDKWWEYVEKNNVQLPDEYDQIYRDLEPYWSIRPVDLNKIVREWEDHEDTFTLGKEEGHRVGLAHYAIRDPATYGHVVSGVQMFSEMLEDVDEFLPPFRAIFHPHDNPEHVSDWELREKMLEYARTGTRIQDIDYPIVPIKDYGWIFGCAPTSPAWKDPIDFTFNVSWPSPPPDTPKTFVFNHRKAMDPCLHPRLLREHGQFLPFRQGPFPVRRMVPAFAYSQTLLHHDITIAHRASWLGEISDEEAVEKGMDGNVTILAPPRSIEERAGKGETVQKARYGPAMLDMAFSGGPVQCDPDVCEELKKRYEFTSWRSQKEQGRYKYIFDVDGNAWSGRFKWLLSTHALIFKSTVYPEWFTDRLMPWVHYIPIQGDYSDLWDALVFFRGDLKGDNNHEDLARKIASAGRDWSRTFWRKEDMTAYNFRVFLEYARIMNTDRAAMTYFHRKKEE
;
A
#
# COMPACT_ATOMS: atom_id res chain seq x y z
N MET A 1 16.78 73.18 29.58
CA MET A 1 18.02 72.51 30.04
C MET A 1 17.60 71.13 30.53
N ALA A 2 18.29 70.02 30.25
CA ALA A 2 19.58 69.88 29.56
C ALA A 2 19.46 69.24 28.16
N PHE A 3 20.49 69.44 27.35
CA PHE A 3 20.75 68.79 26.07
C PHE A 3 22.27 68.52 26.05
N LYS A 4 22.74 67.43 25.41
CA LYS A 4 24.11 66.85 25.43
C LYS A 4 24.41 65.83 26.53
N ALA A 5 24.18 64.56 26.18
CA ALA A 5 25.08 63.44 26.45
C ALA A 5 24.88 62.41 25.31
N PHE A 6 25.81 61.47 25.12
CA PHE A 6 25.70 60.37 24.13
C PHE A 6 25.59 60.77 22.64
N THR A 7 26.50 61.65 22.18
CA THR A 7 26.98 61.56 20.78
C THR A 7 28.26 60.72 20.75
N GLY A 8 28.11 59.43 20.51
CA GLY A 8 29.20 58.51 20.18
C GLY A 8 28.70 57.51 19.14
N PRO A 9 29.55 57.05 18.21
CA PRO A 9 29.16 56.01 17.26
C PRO A 9 28.98 54.71 18.03
N ALA A 10 27.72 54.35 18.33
CA ALA A 10 27.38 52.99 18.71
C ALA A 10 27.62 52.12 17.47
N THR A 11 28.77 51.46 17.42
CA THR A 11 28.97 50.32 16.53
C THR A 11 27.89 49.31 16.88
N ILE A 12 26.93 49.13 15.99
CA ILE A 12 25.99 48.01 16.05
C ILE A 12 26.87 46.78 15.80
N GLU A 13 27.31 46.13 16.88
CA GLU A 13 27.76 44.75 16.79
C GLU A 13 26.60 43.98 16.17
N HIS A 14 26.83 43.37 15.01
CA HIS A 14 25.81 42.53 14.39
C HIS A 14 25.40 41.48 15.41
N VAL A 15 24.10 41.48 15.74
CA VAL A 15 23.50 40.46 16.58
C VAL A 15 23.67 39.16 15.81
N GLU A 16 24.63 38.35 16.27
CA GLU A 16 25.01 37.12 15.57
C GLU A 16 23.74 36.30 15.30
N PRO A 17 23.58 35.75 14.08
CA PRO A 17 22.42 34.93 13.83
C PRO A 17 22.40 33.74 14.79
N VAL A 18 21.23 33.14 15.00
CA VAL A 18 21.11 31.83 15.67
C VAL A 18 21.98 30.74 14.98
N TYR A 19 22.39 31.03 13.74
CA TYR A 19 23.25 30.25 12.87
C TYR A 19 24.68 30.87 12.79
N PRO A 20 25.71 30.05 12.65
CA PRO A 20 27.07 30.41 13.09
C PRO A 20 27.73 31.51 12.27
N SER A 21 28.51 32.36 12.95
CA SER A 21 29.62 33.09 12.32
C SER A 21 30.79 32.14 12.03
N SER A 22 31.75 32.56 11.21
CA SER A 22 32.95 31.76 10.88
C SER A 22 33.93 31.57 12.06
N GLY A 23 33.60 32.08 13.25
CA GLY A 23 34.23 31.73 14.53
C GLY A 23 33.59 30.49 15.17
N ASP A 24 32.26 30.46 15.26
CA ASP A 24 31.44 29.40 15.87
C ASP A 24 31.76 28.00 15.28
N LEU A 25 31.93 27.92 13.96
CA LEU A 25 32.27 26.68 13.23
C LEU A 25 33.65 26.10 13.63
N ARG A 26 34.58 26.93 14.13
CA ARG A 26 35.88 26.46 14.63
C ARG A 26 35.74 25.71 15.97
N GLY A 27 34.60 25.86 16.64
CA GLY A 27 34.22 25.09 17.82
C GLY A 27 34.01 23.60 17.53
N LEU A 28 33.69 23.22 16.29
CA LEU A 28 33.43 21.83 15.88
C LEU A 28 34.64 20.92 16.11
N GLY A 29 35.86 21.44 15.90
CA GLY A 29 37.09 20.72 16.22
C GLY A 29 37.27 20.41 17.73
N ASN A 30 36.51 21.06 18.61
CA ASN A 30 36.53 20.88 20.07
C ASN A 30 35.32 20.12 20.64
N LEU A 31 34.45 19.58 19.78
CA LEU A 31 33.47 18.55 20.18
C LEU A 31 34.20 17.35 20.77
N ARG A 32 33.70 16.75 21.86
CA ARG A 32 34.32 15.62 22.55
C ARG A 32 33.35 14.45 22.57
N TYR A 33 33.77 13.30 22.05
CA TYR A 33 32.96 12.09 22.06
C TYR A 33 32.93 11.46 23.45
N GLU A 34 31.75 11.33 24.06
CA GLU A 34 31.60 10.86 25.44
C GLU A 34 32.13 9.44 25.66
N GLY A 35 32.11 8.58 24.64
CA GLY A 35 32.66 7.21 24.71
C GLY A 35 34.19 7.13 24.75
N ALA A 36 34.92 8.19 24.35
CA ALA A 36 36.39 8.15 24.21
C ALA A 36 37.13 9.32 24.90
N GLY A 37 36.44 10.41 25.28
CA GLY A 37 37.01 11.59 25.93
C GLY A 37 37.89 12.49 25.05
N LYS A 38 38.30 12.01 23.88
CA LYS A 38 39.02 12.71 22.80
C LYS A 38 38.11 13.70 22.06
N LYS A 39 38.71 14.64 21.33
CA LYS A 39 37.97 15.50 20.39
C LYS A 39 37.69 14.79 19.07
N ILE A 40 36.62 15.18 18.37
CA ILE A 40 36.32 14.63 17.03
C ILE A 40 37.46 14.91 16.03
N SER A 41 38.08 16.10 16.08
CA SER A 41 39.25 16.43 15.24
C SER A 41 40.54 15.68 15.60
N GLU A 42 40.58 14.99 16.74
CA GLU A 42 41.68 14.10 17.16
C GLU A 42 41.42 12.63 16.74
N ILE A 43 40.28 12.36 16.09
CA ILE A 43 39.84 11.04 15.63
C ILE A 43 39.88 10.97 14.09
N LEU A 44 39.18 11.89 13.41
CA LEU A 44 39.13 11.99 11.94
C LEU A 44 39.08 13.46 11.48
N PRO A 45 39.44 13.76 10.21
CA PRO A 45 39.23 15.06 9.58
C PRO A 45 37.79 15.58 9.72
N ILE A 46 37.64 16.90 9.83
CA ILE A 46 36.32 17.54 9.84
C ILE A 46 35.77 17.73 8.42
N HIS A 47 34.45 17.89 8.32
CA HIS A 47 33.76 18.32 7.10
C HIS A 47 33.94 19.82 6.86
N GLU A 48 33.63 20.27 5.65
CA GLU A 48 33.62 21.70 5.33
C GLU A 48 32.22 22.29 5.55
N PHE A 49 32.16 23.54 6.00
CA PHE A 49 30.92 24.24 6.32
C PHE A 49 30.83 25.58 5.56
N PRO A 50 30.63 25.54 4.23
CA PRO A 50 30.44 26.73 3.41
C PRO A 50 29.35 27.70 3.92
N GLU A 51 29.46 28.97 3.54
CA GLU A 51 28.48 29.98 3.94
C GLU A 51 27.08 29.82 3.31
N ASN A 52 26.87 28.83 2.42
CA ASN A 52 25.57 28.53 1.81
C ASN A 52 24.60 27.75 2.74
N GLY A 53 25.05 27.29 3.91
CA GLY A 53 24.25 26.53 4.87
C GLY A 53 24.22 25.02 4.68
N LEU A 54 24.95 24.50 3.70
CA LEU A 54 25.20 23.09 3.46
C LEU A 54 26.58 22.70 4.01
N LEU A 55 26.68 21.52 4.58
CA LEU A 55 27.92 20.86 5.02
C LEU A 55 28.41 20.02 3.84
N GLU A 56 29.65 20.21 3.39
CA GLU A 56 30.28 19.39 2.35
C GLU A 56 31.08 18.25 2.96
N VAL A 57 30.70 17.02 2.62
CA VAL A 57 31.18 15.80 3.28
C VAL A 57 32.58 15.44 2.81
N ASN A 58 33.57 15.77 3.65
CA ASN A 58 34.89 15.16 3.61
C ASN A 58 34.80 13.62 3.74
N PRO A 59 35.17 12.82 2.71
CA PRO A 59 35.06 11.36 2.73
C PRO A 59 35.95 10.67 3.77
N GLU A 60 37.03 11.32 4.19
CA GLU A 60 37.95 10.81 5.20
C GLU A 60 37.49 11.16 6.63
N GLY A 61 36.47 12.03 6.76
CA GLY A 61 35.83 12.38 8.04
C GLY A 61 34.84 11.31 8.53
N PRO A 62 34.29 11.48 9.76
CA PRO A 62 33.26 10.58 10.30
C PRO A 62 31.93 10.76 9.55
N HIS A 63 30.87 10.01 9.88
CA HIS A 63 29.56 10.32 9.27
C HIS A 63 29.02 11.69 9.75
N PRO A 64 28.60 12.60 8.85
CA PRO A 64 28.32 14.01 9.17
C PRO A 64 27.18 14.22 10.17
N ILE A 65 26.17 13.34 10.16
CA ILE A 65 24.98 13.51 11.00
C ILE A 65 25.32 13.47 12.51
N TYR A 66 26.37 12.75 12.93
CA TYR A 66 26.84 12.81 14.32
C TYR A 66 27.28 14.23 14.73
N GLN A 67 28.02 14.93 13.85
CA GLN A 67 28.46 16.31 14.11
C GLN A 67 27.29 17.28 14.09
N LEU A 68 26.33 17.09 13.18
CA LEU A 68 25.13 17.92 13.05
C LEU A 68 24.23 17.81 14.31
N ILE A 69 24.01 16.60 14.82
CA ILE A 69 23.25 16.36 16.06
C ILE A 69 23.97 17.01 17.27
N GLU A 70 25.26 16.72 17.50
CA GLU A 70 25.96 17.27 18.68
C GLU A 70 26.04 18.81 18.64
N PHE A 71 26.26 19.40 17.47
CA PHE A 71 26.27 20.85 17.27
C PHE A 71 24.91 21.47 17.58
N SER A 72 23.82 20.93 17.04
CA SER A 72 22.47 21.45 17.29
C SER A 72 22.01 21.22 18.73
N GLU A 73 22.37 20.11 19.38
CA GLU A 73 22.07 19.88 20.80
C GLU A 73 22.78 20.89 21.71
N ARG A 74 24.06 21.21 21.42
CA ARG A 74 24.79 22.28 22.11
C ARG A 74 24.12 23.64 21.90
N LYS A 75 23.66 23.97 20.68
CA LYS A 75 22.92 25.20 20.40
C LYS A 75 21.56 25.26 21.09
N TRP A 76 20.83 24.14 21.15
CA TRP A 76 19.56 24.05 21.88
C TRP A 76 19.74 24.26 23.38
N LYS A 77 20.75 23.59 23.98
CA LYS A 77 21.10 23.78 25.39
C LYS A 77 21.50 25.23 25.70
N ALA A 78 22.30 25.86 24.86
CA ALA A 78 22.67 27.28 25.00
C ALA A 78 21.45 28.21 24.89
N LYS A 79 20.52 27.95 23.96
CA LYS A 79 19.26 28.69 23.78
C LYS A 79 18.38 28.62 25.05
N LEU A 80 18.22 27.44 25.63
CA LEU A 80 17.50 27.25 26.89
C LEU A 80 18.19 27.93 28.09
N GLN A 81 19.53 27.88 28.15
CA GLN A 81 20.32 28.50 29.23
C GLN A 81 20.30 30.03 29.19
N ARG A 82 20.30 30.65 28.00
CA ARG A 82 20.24 32.13 27.86
C ARG A 82 18.84 32.74 28.02
N THR A 83 17.81 31.90 28.12
CA THR A 83 16.41 32.36 28.12
C THR A 83 16.10 33.16 29.39
N SER A 84 15.66 34.41 29.24
CA SER A 84 15.32 35.35 30.30
C SER A 84 14.34 34.76 31.33
N LYS A 85 14.53 35.10 32.60
CA LYS A 85 13.71 34.68 33.76
C LYS A 85 13.01 35.84 34.45
N THR A 86 13.36 37.08 34.12
CA THR A 86 12.72 38.30 34.65
C THR A 86 12.46 39.32 33.55
N LEU A 87 11.54 40.26 33.81
CA LEU A 87 11.25 41.38 32.92
C LEU A 87 12.50 42.21 32.60
N ASP A 88 13.37 42.49 33.58
CA ASP A 88 14.59 43.27 33.37
C ASP A 88 15.61 42.54 32.47
N GLU A 89 15.75 41.22 32.63
CA GLU A 89 16.55 40.39 31.72
C GLU A 89 15.98 40.40 30.30
N ALA A 90 14.67 40.22 30.14
CA ALA A 90 14.01 40.25 28.83
C ALA A 90 14.09 41.63 28.15
N VAL A 91 14.03 42.71 28.94
CA VAL A 91 14.24 44.09 28.48
C VAL A 91 15.69 44.32 28.07
N ALA A 92 16.67 43.73 28.76
CA ALA A 92 18.09 43.82 28.42
C ALA A 92 18.44 42.99 27.17
N GLU A 93 17.96 41.75 27.09
CA GLU A 93 18.15 40.85 25.94
C GLU A 93 17.44 41.40 24.68
N TYR A 94 16.25 41.99 24.82
CA TYR A 94 15.60 42.74 23.73
C TYR A 94 16.50 43.86 23.19
N LYS A 95 17.03 44.71 24.09
CA LYS A 95 17.91 45.82 23.69
C LYS A 95 19.18 45.32 23.01
N ARG A 96 19.75 44.20 23.51
CA ARG A 96 20.91 43.54 22.92
C ARG A 96 20.61 42.94 21.54
N ARG A 97 19.45 42.31 21.34
CA ARG A 97 19.07 41.65 20.07
C ARG A 97 18.58 42.56 18.96
N TYR A 98 17.94 43.69 19.32
CA TYR A 98 17.23 44.51 18.33
C TYR A 98 17.68 45.97 18.31
N GLY A 99 18.68 46.33 19.12
CA GLY A 99 19.26 47.69 19.21
C GLY A 99 18.29 48.78 19.68
N ARG A 100 17.12 48.39 20.21
CA ARG A 100 15.95 49.25 20.43
C ARG A 100 15.34 49.03 21.81
N ALA A 101 14.56 50.00 22.27
CA ALA A 101 13.72 49.81 23.45
C ALA A 101 12.51 48.89 23.11
N PRO A 102 12.05 48.06 24.05
CA PRO A 102 10.82 47.28 23.87
C PRO A 102 9.58 48.15 23.61
N PRO A 103 8.54 47.63 22.92
CA PRO A 103 7.32 48.37 22.65
C PRO A 103 6.51 48.66 23.92
N ARG A 104 5.65 49.68 23.87
CA ARG A 104 4.68 49.96 24.95
C ARG A 104 3.72 48.77 25.09
N GLY A 105 3.61 48.21 26.29
CA GLY A 105 2.88 46.97 26.57
C GLY A 105 3.77 45.74 26.74
N PHE A 106 5.11 45.88 26.65
CA PHE A 106 6.04 44.77 26.90
C PHE A 106 5.98 44.22 28.34
N ASP A 107 5.61 45.09 29.29
CA ASP A 107 5.23 44.77 30.67
C ASP A 107 4.01 43.83 30.72
N ARG A 108 2.93 44.17 30.00
CA ARG A 108 1.71 43.33 29.92
C ARG A 108 1.94 42.03 29.15
N TRP A 109 2.80 42.07 28.14
CA TRP A 109 3.27 40.87 27.46
C TRP A 109 4.04 39.94 28.41
N TRP A 110 4.91 40.49 29.28
CA TRP A 110 5.63 39.70 30.27
C TRP A 110 4.70 39.12 31.35
N GLU A 111 3.72 39.89 31.84
CA GLU A 111 2.67 39.37 32.73
C GLU A 111 1.93 38.17 32.09
N TYR A 112 1.65 38.22 30.78
CA TYR A 112 1.06 37.10 30.05
C TYR A 112 2.04 35.91 29.90
N VAL A 113 3.32 36.17 29.67
CA VAL A 113 4.38 35.15 29.61
C VAL A 113 4.49 34.39 30.93
N GLU A 114 4.53 35.10 32.07
CA GLU A 114 4.57 34.51 33.41
C GLU A 114 3.29 33.75 33.73
N LYS A 115 2.12 34.38 33.55
CA LYS A 115 0.79 33.78 33.82
C LYS A 115 0.59 32.43 33.13
N ASN A 116 1.04 32.30 31.88
CA ASN A 116 0.80 31.12 31.04
C ASN A 116 2.06 30.24 30.84
N ASN A 117 3.16 30.56 31.54
CA ASN A 117 4.44 29.86 31.41
C ASN A 117 4.89 29.73 29.94
N VAL A 118 4.87 30.85 29.19
CA VAL A 118 5.26 30.91 27.77
C VAL A 118 6.76 30.61 27.63
N GLN A 119 7.12 29.71 26.71
CA GLN A 119 8.49 29.22 26.60
C GLN A 119 9.30 30.00 25.55
N LEU A 120 10.61 30.10 25.75
CA LEU A 120 11.53 30.88 24.91
C LEU A 120 11.10 32.36 24.68
N PRO A 121 10.82 33.16 25.74
CA PRO A 121 10.42 34.56 25.63
C PRO A 121 11.36 35.50 24.82
N ASP A 122 12.59 35.09 24.51
CA ASP A 122 13.54 35.92 23.77
C ASP A 122 13.59 35.61 22.26
N GLU A 123 13.10 34.44 21.86
CA GLU A 123 13.32 33.85 20.53
C GLU A 123 12.24 34.26 19.52
N TYR A 124 12.15 35.57 19.26
CA TYR A 124 11.18 36.21 18.36
C TYR A 124 11.83 36.83 17.11
N ASP A 125 13.04 36.38 16.76
CA ASP A 125 13.89 37.03 15.75
C ASP A 125 13.21 37.15 14.36
N GLN A 126 12.32 36.22 13.99
CA GLN A 126 11.48 36.29 12.78
C GLN A 126 10.63 37.55 12.70
N ILE A 127 9.92 37.92 13.77
CA ILE A 127 9.11 39.16 13.83
C ILE A 127 9.98 40.37 13.49
N TYR A 128 11.20 40.42 14.02
CA TYR A 128 12.04 41.60 13.85
C TYR A 128 12.73 41.67 12.48
N ARG A 129 13.05 40.53 11.86
CA ARG A 129 13.53 40.51 10.45
C ARG A 129 12.45 40.92 9.44
N ASP A 130 11.18 40.77 9.80
CA ASP A 130 10.04 41.22 9.02
C ASP A 130 9.78 42.72 9.25
N LEU A 131 9.83 43.18 10.50
CA LEU A 131 9.52 44.57 10.85
C LEU A 131 10.69 45.56 10.64
N GLU A 132 11.96 45.13 10.64
CA GLU A 132 13.12 46.04 10.59
C GLU A 132 13.14 46.98 9.38
N PRO A 133 12.88 46.54 8.13
CA PRO A 133 12.88 47.43 6.97
C PRO A 133 11.86 48.57 7.09
N TYR A 134 10.68 48.30 7.65
CA TYR A 134 9.63 49.31 7.77
C TYR A 134 9.98 50.43 8.76
N TRP A 135 10.87 50.19 9.73
CA TRP A 135 11.40 51.27 10.59
C TRP A 135 12.26 52.29 9.82
N GLY A 136 12.62 52.02 8.57
CA GLY A 136 13.22 52.99 7.65
C GLY A 136 12.22 53.87 6.90
N VAL A 137 10.91 53.77 7.21
CA VAL A 137 9.84 54.58 6.60
C VAL A 137 9.20 55.48 7.66
N ASN A 138 8.77 56.68 7.25
CA ASN A 138 8.06 57.60 8.13
C ASN A 138 6.72 56.97 8.59
N PRO A 139 6.39 56.94 9.90
CA PRO A 139 5.12 56.41 10.40
C PRO A 139 3.86 56.97 9.73
N VAL A 140 3.87 58.24 9.30
CA VAL A 140 2.75 58.87 8.58
C VAL A 140 2.55 58.24 7.20
N ASP A 141 3.65 57.95 6.50
CA ASP A 141 3.64 57.31 5.19
C ASP A 141 3.29 55.82 5.28
N LEU A 142 3.64 55.15 6.39
CA LEU A 142 3.18 53.78 6.67
C LEU A 142 1.67 53.73 6.95
N THR A 143 1.11 54.65 7.77
CA THR A 143 -0.35 54.77 7.94
C THR A 143 -1.04 54.96 6.59
N ARG A 144 -0.44 55.78 5.72
CA ARG A 144 -0.94 56.01 4.36
C ARG A 144 -0.88 54.76 3.49
N ILE A 145 0.24 54.02 3.45
CA ILE A 145 0.33 52.76 2.71
C ILE A 145 -0.72 51.75 3.22
N VAL A 146 -0.85 51.57 4.54
CA VAL A 146 -1.87 50.68 5.12
C VAL A 146 -3.27 51.10 4.65
N SER A 147 -3.63 52.38 4.79
CA SER A 147 -4.94 52.88 4.37
C SER A 147 -5.17 52.91 2.85
N GLU A 148 -4.11 52.93 2.03
CA GLU A 148 -4.18 52.70 0.58
C GLU A 148 -4.47 51.21 0.27
N TRP A 149 -3.91 50.28 1.06
CA TRP A 149 -4.00 48.83 0.84
C TRP A 149 -5.23 48.14 1.47
N GLU A 150 -5.88 48.72 2.48
CA GLU A 150 -7.17 48.22 2.99
C GLU A 150 -8.27 48.18 1.91
N GLY A 151 -8.11 48.93 0.81
CA GLY A 151 -8.98 48.93 -0.36
C GLY A 151 -8.41 48.20 -1.59
N HIS A 152 -7.25 47.53 -1.48
CA HIS A 152 -6.66 46.78 -2.58
C HIS A 152 -7.51 45.54 -2.92
N LYS A 153 -7.52 45.10 -4.19
CA LYS A 153 -8.21 43.87 -4.63
C LYS A 153 -7.71 42.66 -3.82
N ASP A 154 -8.64 41.76 -3.48
CA ASP A 154 -8.38 40.51 -2.75
C ASP A 154 -7.50 40.73 -1.52
N SER A 155 -7.97 41.56 -0.59
CA SER A 155 -7.37 41.76 0.73
C SER A 155 -8.44 41.70 1.82
N PHE A 156 -8.01 41.48 3.06
CA PHE A 156 -8.85 41.68 4.24
C PHE A 156 -8.09 42.41 5.35
N THR A 157 -8.82 43.02 6.28
CA THR A 157 -8.24 43.84 7.34
C THR A 157 -8.74 43.38 8.69
N LEU A 158 -7.85 42.88 9.53
CA LEU A 158 -8.14 42.62 10.94
C LEU A 158 -7.72 43.83 11.77
N GLY A 159 -8.48 44.17 12.80
CA GLY A 159 -8.19 45.34 13.59
C GLY A 159 -8.98 45.43 14.88
N LYS A 160 -8.63 46.43 15.68
CA LYS A 160 -9.26 46.73 16.95
C LYS A 160 -9.57 48.23 17.03
N GLU A 161 -10.75 48.58 17.54
CA GLU A 161 -11.12 49.97 17.86
C GLU A 161 -11.15 50.20 19.39
N GLU A 162 -11.40 51.44 19.84
CA GLU A 162 -11.31 51.79 21.27
C GLU A 162 -12.35 51.07 22.16
N GLU A 163 -13.52 50.72 21.60
CA GLU A 163 -14.62 50.05 22.31
C GLU A 163 -14.95 48.64 21.75
N HIS A 164 -14.19 48.16 20.76
CA HIS A 164 -14.42 46.89 20.08
C HIS A 164 -13.26 45.92 20.28
N ARG A 165 -13.56 44.61 20.33
CA ARG A 165 -12.56 43.54 20.27
C ARG A 165 -11.87 43.46 18.91
N VAL A 166 -10.79 42.69 18.83
CA VAL A 166 -10.16 42.29 17.55
C VAL A 166 -11.19 41.59 16.66
N GLY A 167 -11.32 42.01 15.40
CA GLY A 167 -12.21 41.40 14.43
C GLY A 167 -11.91 41.81 12.98
N LEU A 168 -12.72 41.29 12.04
CA LEU A 168 -12.71 41.67 10.63
C LEU A 168 -13.32 43.07 10.47
N VAL A 169 -12.56 44.00 9.89
CA VAL A 169 -12.96 45.43 9.78
C VAL A 169 -13.19 45.88 8.34
N ASN A 170 -12.50 45.27 7.37
CA ASN A 170 -12.79 45.44 5.94
C ASN A 170 -12.38 44.18 5.15
N TYR A 171 -12.96 43.98 3.96
CA TYR A 171 -12.47 43.04 2.96
C TYR A 171 -12.93 43.45 1.56
N THR A 172 -12.17 43.05 0.55
CA THR A 172 -12.39 43.42 -0.87
C THR A 172 -12.52 42.20 -1.79
N ILE A 173 -12.58 41.01 -1.20
CA ILE A 173 -12.63 39.72 -1.88
C ILE A 173 -13.92 39.61 -2.70
N HIS A 174 -13.77 39.36 -4.01
CA HIS A 174 -14.90 39.30 -4.93
C HIS A 174 -15.45 37.89 -5.17
N ASP A 175 -14.70 36.84 -4.83
CA ASP A 175 -15.17 35.44 -4.92
C ASP A 175 -16.00 35.06 -3.69
N PRO A 176 -17.31 34.75 -3.83
CA PRO A 176 -18.16 34.40 -2.70
C PRO A 176 -17.70 33.15 -1.94
N SER A 177 -17.04 32.20 -2.62
CA SER A 177 -16.53 30.96 -1.98
C SER A 177 -15.36 31.24 -1.02
N PHE A 178 -14.62 32.32 -1.27
CA PHE A 178 -13.45 32.70 -0.47
C PHE A 178 -13.79 33.63 0.71
N VAL A 179 -14.94 34.33 0.67
CA VAL A 179 -15.40 35.20 1.76
C VAL A 179 -15.61 34.43 3.07
N ASP A 180 -16.18 33.22 3.00
CA ASP A 180 -16.43 32.40 4.19
C ASP A 180 -15.14 31.81 4.78
N HIS A 181 -14.15 31.47 3.94
CA HIS A 181 -12.80 31.09 4.39
C HIS A 181 -12.15 32.22 5.19
N VAL A 182 -12.17 33.45 4.67
CA VAL A 182 -11.58 34.61 5.35
C VAL A 182 -12.37 35.01 6.60
N ARG A 183 -13.70 34.86 6.63
CA ARG A 183 -14.47 35.05 7.88
C ARG A 183 -14.06 34.05 8.97
N SER A 184 -13.83 32.79 8.59
CA SER A 184 -13.34 31.75 9.50
C SER A 184 -11.90 32.03 9.99
N GLY A 185 -10.99 32.41 9.09
CA GLY A 185 -9.62 32.80 9.43
C GLY A 185 -9.57 34.01 10.37
N ALA A 186 -10.38 35.04 10.10
CA ALA A 186 -10.54 36.21 10.96
C ALA A 186 -11.06 35.85 12.36
N GLN A 187 -12.09 34.99 12.43
CA GLN A 187 -12.64 34.52 13.71
C GLN A 187 -11.59 33.75 14.52
N MET A 188 -10.89 32.79 13.92
CA MET A 188 -9.82 32.04 14.60
C MET A 188 -8.70 32.95 15.12
N PHE A 189 -8.32 34.00 14.39
CA PHE A 189 -7.31 34.96 14.84
C PHE A 189 -7.82 35.83 16.02
N SER A 190 -9.12 36.18 16.03
CA SER A 190 -9.77 36.88 17.15
C SER A 190 -9.91 36.02 18.41
N GLU A 191 -10.21 34.72 18.26
CA GLU A 191 -10.27 33.74 19.36
C GLU A 191 -8.87 33.44 19.93
N LEU A 192 -7.83 33.49 19.09
CA LEU A 192 -6.44 33.36 19.50
C LEU A 192 -5.94 34.57 20.31
N LEU A 193 -6.52 35.76 20.12
CA LEU A 193 -6.13 37.00 20.82
C LEU A 193 -7.05 37.38 21.99
N GLU A 194 -8.09 36.61 22.28
CA GLU A 194 -9.07 36.87 23.34
C GLU A 194 -8.42 37.18 24.70
N ASP A 195 -7.48 36.34 25.13
CA ASP A 195 -6.80 36.43 26.45
C ASP A 195 -5.88 37.66 26.61
N VAL A 196 -5.66 38.42 25.52
CA VAL A 196 -4.80 39.61 25.49
C VAL A 196 -5.47 40.83 24.86
N ASP A 197 -6.75 40.73 24.47
CA ASP A 197 -7.47 41.79 23.75
C ASP A 197 -7.42 43.11 24.52
N GLU A 198 -7.72 43.09 25.82
CA GLU A 198 -7.72 44.30 26.66
C GLU A 198 -6.35 45.04 26.70
N PHE A 199 -5.25 44.30 26.55
CA PHE A 199 -3.90 44.87 26.49
C PHE A 199 -3.48 45.31 25.08
N LEU A 200 -4.20 44.90 24.04
CA LEU A 200 -3.99 45.37 22.68
C LEU A 200 -4.60 46.76 22.51
N SER A 201 -3.77 47.71 22.08
CA SER A 201 -4.22 49.03 21.64
C SER A 201 -4.80 48.97 20.21
N PRO A 202 -5.63 49.96 19.80
CA PRO A 202 -6.19 50.00 18.45
C PRO A 202 -5.14 49.85 17.33
N PHE A 203 -5.43 48.97 16.38
CA PHE A 203 -4.59 48.63 15.23
C PHE A 203 -5.45 48.29 14.00
N ARG A 204 -4.87 48.36 12.80
CA ARG A 204 -5.45 47.89 11.53
C ARG A 204 -4.38 47.19 10.71
N ALA A 205 -4.45 45.87 10.60
CA ALA A 205 -3.49 45.02 9.90
C ALA A 205 -4.14 44.46 8.63
N VAL A 206 -3.53 44.70 7.47
CA VAL A 206 -3.96 44.15 6.18
C VAL A 206 -3.37 42.76 6.00
N PHE A 207 -4.16 41.83 5.47
CA PHE A 207 -3.78 40.45 5.20
C PHE A 207 -4.09 40.10 3.74
N HIS A 208 -3.22 39.30 3.15
CA HIS A 208 -3.50 38.60 1.89
C HIS A 208 -4.36 37.34 2.17
N PRO A 209 -5.37 37.02 1.34
CA PRO A 209 -6.31 35.92 1.61
C PRO A 209 -5.78 34.53 1.24
N HIS A 210 -4.81 34.42 0.34
CA HIS A 210 -4.22 33.13 -0.06
C HIS A 210 -3.04 32.72 0.84
N ASP A 211 -2.70 31.42 0.87
CA ASP A 211 -1.62 30.90 1.74
C ASP A 211 -0.22 31.37 1.35
N ASN A 212 -0.04 31.75 0.09
CA ASN A 212 1.22 32.18 -0.52
C ASN A 212 1.54 33.66 -0.18
N PRO A 213 2.81 34.01 0.07
CA PRO A 213 3.23 35.41 0.13
C PRO A 213 3.11 36.07 -1.26
N GLU A 214 2.77 37.35 -1.27
CA GLU A 214 2.53 38.12 -2.51
C GLU A 214 3.67 39.12 -2.79
N HIS A 215 4.29 39.69 -1.76
CA HIS A 215 5.04 40.94 -1.92
C HIS A 215 6.56 40.72 -2.05
N VAL A 216 7.07 40.79 -3.28
CA VAL A 216 8.53 40.72 -3.58
C VAL A 216 9.20 42.08 -3.40
N THR A 217 10.37 42.10 -2.76
CA THR A 217 11.21 43.31 -2.63
C THR A 217 12.39 43.28 -3.60
N ASP A 218 12.79 44.45 -4.09
CA ASP A 218 14.14 44.65 -4.64
C ASP A 218 15.17 44.72 -3.50
N TRP A 219 16.33 44.10 -3.67
CA TRP A 219 17.38 44.01 -2.65
C TRP A 219 18.01 45.36 -2.31
N GLU A 220 18.24 46.23 -3.31
CA GLU A 220 18.81 47.56 -3.09
C GLU A 220 17.80 48.44 -2.31
N LEU A 221 16.49 48.26 -2.57
CA LEU A 221 15.43 48.91 -1.77
C LEU A 221 15.42 48.38 -0.33
N ARG A 222 15.48 47.04 -0.13
CA ARG A 222 15.47 46.43 1.20
C ARG A 222 16.69 46.87 2.04
N GLU A 223 17.90 46.81 1.48
CA GLU A 223 19.10 47.27 2.17
C GLU A 223 19.07 48.77 2.45
N LYS A 224 18.57 49.61 1.53
CA LYS A 224 18.38 51.04 1.83
C LYS A 224 17.43 51.26 2.99
N MET A 225 16.30 50.55 3.02
CA MET A 225 15.34 50.67 4.12
C MET A 225 15.92 50.18 5.46
N LEU A 226 16.76 49.14 5.45
CA LEU A 226 17.53 48.71 6.62
C LEU A 226 18.61 49.73 7.04
N GLU A 227 19.29 50.39 6.11
CA GLU A 227 20.21 51.51 6.38
C GLU A 227 19.48 52.66 7.08
N TYR A 228 18.37 53.15 6.52
CA TYR A 228 17.51 54.16 7.12
C TYR A 228 17.05 53.76 8.53
N ALA A 229 16.57 52.52 8.69
CA ALA A 229 16.15 51.97 9.98
C ALA A 229 17.28 52.00 11.03
N ARG A 230 18.51 51.60 10.65
CA ARG A 230 19.70 51.58 11.54
C ARG A 230 20.17 52.98 11.91
N THR A 231 20.10 53.95 10.99
CA THR A 231 20.50 55.34 11.25
C THR A 231 19.42 56.20 11.92
N GLY A 232 18.20 55.68 12.12
CA GLY A 232 17.08 56.43 12.70
C GLY A 232 16.56 57.55 11.79
N THR A 233 16.69 57.37 10.49
CA THR A 233 16.24 58.29 9.44
C THR A 233 15.19 57.59 8.57
N HIS A 234 14.56 58.31 7.63
CA HIS A 234 13.44 57.78 6.85
C HIS A 234 13.63 57.99 5.35
N ILE A 235 13.16 57.02 4.56
CA ILE A 235 13.08 57.05 3.10
C ILE A 235 11.91 57.95 2.65
N ASP A 236 12.09 58.67 1.53
CA ASP A 236 11.01 59.40 0.84
C ASP A 236 10.29 58.42 -0.09
N ILE A 237 9.08 57.97 0.27
CA ILE A 237 8.35 56.96 -0.51
C ILE A 237 7.66 57.51 -1.77
N ASP A 238 7.60 58.83 -1.94
CA ASP A 238 7.07 59.48 -3.15
C ASP A 238 8.17 59.76 -4.20
N ARG A 239 9.44 59.42 -3.89
CA ARG A 239 10.56 59.43 -4.84
C ARG A 239 11.22 58.06 -4.97
N PRO A 240 11.55 57.59 -6.19
CA PRO A 240 12.29 56.34 -6.34
C PRO A 240 13.74 56.53 -5.88
N VAL A 241 14.06 56.04 -4.68
CA VAL A 241 15.44 56.03 -4.13
C VAL A 241 16.33 55.01 -4.86
N VAL A 242 15.72 53.97 -5.44
CA VAL A 242 16.35 52.99 -6.33
C VAL A 242 15.53 52.93 -7.63
N PRO A 243 16.17 52.93 -8.82
CA PRO A 243 15.47 52.64 -10.07
C PRO A 243 15.03 51.18 -10.09
N ILE A 244 13.74 50.91 -10.31
CA ILE A 244 13.21 49.55 -10.39
C ILE A 244 13.76 48.89 -11.66
N LYS A 245 14.39 47.73 -11.49
CA LYS A 245 14.98 46.95 -12.59
C LYS A 245 14.18 45.67 -12.76
N ASP A 246 13.65 45.43 -13.96
CA ASP A 246 12.90 44.21 -14.22
C ASP A 246 13.86 43.02 -14.40
N TYR A 247 14.25 42.41 -13.27
CA TYR A 247 15.01 41.16 -13.25
C TYR A 247 14.22 39.99 -12.66
N GLY A 248 12.97 40.21 -12.21
CA GLY A 248 12.16 39.17 -11.57
C GLY A 248 12.76 38.70 -10.24
N TRP A 249 12.68 37.41 -9.94
CA TRP A 249 13.07 36.82 -8.64
C TRP A 249 14.47 37.24 -8.16
N ILE A 250 15.47 37.28 -9.05
CA ILE A 250 16.85 37.60 -8.67
C ILE A 250 17.03 39.06 -8.20
N SER A 251 16.09 39.97 -8.50
CA SER A 251 16.14 41.34 -7.96
C SER A 251 16.04 41.39 -6.43
N GLY A 252 15.43 40.39 -5.79
CA GLY A 252 15.42 40.24 -4.32
C GLY A 252 16.74 39.73 -3.73
N CYS A 253 17.71 39.36 -4.58
CA CYS A 253 19.01 38.85 -4.18
C CYS A 253 20.12 39.90 -4.26
N ALA A 254 21.11 39.78 -3.38
CA ALA A 254 22.31 40.60 -3.42
C ALA A 254 23.10 40.37 -4.73
N PRO A 255 23.59 41.40 -5.45
CA PRO A 255 24.37 41.25 -6.69
C PRO A 255 25.65 40.40 -6.58
N THR A 256 26.07 40.04 -5.37
CA THR A 256 27.22 39.16 -5.09
C THR A 256 26.83 37.69 -4.85
N SER A 257 25.53 37.35 -4.83
CA SER A 257 25.04 36.00 -4.54
C SER A 257 25.21 35.03 -5.72
N PRO A 258 25.19 33.70 -5.47
CA PRO A 258 25.16 32.68 -6.53
C PRO A 258 24.12 32.96 -7.64
N ALA A 259 22.87 33.27 -7.27
CA ALA A 259 21.80 33.55 -8.23
C ALA A 259 22.03 34.74 -9.19
N TRP A 260 22.96 35.63 -8.88
CA TRP A 260 23.40 36.72 -9.77
C TRP A 260 24.64 36.38 -10.61
N LYS A 261 25.48 35.46 -10.13
CA LYS A 261 26.70 35.01 -10.81
C LYS A 261 26.42 33.94 -11.86
N ASP A 262 25.47 33.06 -11.57
CA ASP A 262 25.03 31.97 -12.43
C ASP A 262 23.48 31.90 -12.38
N PRO A 263 22.78 32.78 -13.14
CA PRO A 263 21.33 32.90 -13.09
C PRO A 263 20.65 31.74 -13.85
N ILE A 264 19.56 31.21 -13.28
CA ILE A 264 18.80 30.10 -13.87
C ILE A 264 18.23 30.45 -15.24
N ASP A 265 18.43 29.52 -16.18
CA ASP A 265 17.73 29.52 -17.46
C ASP A 265 16.28 29.01 -17.30
N PHE A 266 15.33 29.89 -17.61
CA PHE A 266 13.88 29.64 -17.62
C PHE A 266 13.35 29.32 -19.04
N THR A 267 14.22 29.00 -20.00
CA THR A 267 13.79 28.57 -21.34
C THR A 267 13.25 27.14 -21.32
N PHE A 268 12.11 26.98 -22.00
CA PHE A 268 11.43 25.70 -22.14
C PHE A 268 12.28 24.79 -23.05
N ASN A 269 12.30 23.50 -22.75
CA ASN A 269 13.11 22.42 -23.36
C ASN A 269 14.55 22.24 -22.82
N VAL A 270 15.06 23.11 -21.93
CA VAL A 270 16.30 22.77 -21.21
C VAL A 270 15.99 21.74 -20.12
N SER A 271 16.41 20.50 -20.35
CA SER A 271 16.43 19.43 -19.34
C SER A 271 17.48 19.75 -18.28
N TRP A 272 17.11 19.68 -17.00
CA TRP A 272 18.05 19.95 -15.91
C TRP A 272 19.23 18.95 -15.95
N PRO A 273 20.50 19.41 -15.94
CA PRO A 273 21.64 18.51 -15.97
C PRO A 273 21.71 17.71 -14.66
N SER A 274 21.80 16.39 -14.74
CA SER A 274 22.12 15.58 -13.56
C SER A 274 23.46 16.05 -12.97
N PRO A 275 23.59 16.20 -11.63
CA PRO A 275 24.85 16.57 -11.01
C PRO A 275 26.00 15.67 -11.49
N PRO A 276 27.22 16.20 -11.71
CA PRO A 276 28.38 15.40 -12.07
C PRO A 276 28.59 14.23 -11.09
N PRO A 277 29.00 13.03 -11.54
CA PRO A 277 29.14 11.85 -10.67
C PRO A 277 30.06 12.05 -9.46
N ASP A 278 31.03 12.97 -9.56
CA ASP A 278 32.01 13.31 -8.52
C ASP A 278 31.58 14.50 -7.62
N THR A 279 30.32 14.94 -7.66
CA THR A 279 29.83 16.04 -6.81
C THR A 279 29.90 15.63 -5.32
N PRO A 280 30.48 16.45 -4.42
CA PRO A 280 30.51 16.14 -2.99
C PRO A 280 29.12 15.92 -2.41
N LYS A 281 28.99 14.98 -1.47
CA LYS A 281 27.76 14.82 -0.69
C LYS A 281 27.56 16.04 0.22
N THR A 282 26.32 16.50 0.33
CA THR A 282 25.93 17.67 1.12
C THR A 282 24.88 17.31 2.19
N PHE A 283 24.81 18.10 3.27
CA PHE A 283 23.74 18.03 4.27
C PHE A 283 23.37 19.41 4.80
N VAL A 284 22.10 19.66 5.14
CA VAL A 284 21.68 20.95 5.73
C VAL A 284 22.21 21.15 7.17
N PHE A 285 23.16 22.06 7.39
CA PHE A 285 23.53 22.51 8.75
C PHE A 285 22.83 23.81 9.19
N ASN A 286 22.33 24.60 8.23
CA ASN A 286 21.56 25.80 8.47
C ASN A 286 20.34 25.84 7.54
N HIS A 287 19.19 25.40 8.06
CA HIS A 287 17.99 25.26 7.24
C HIS A 287 17.50 26.59 6.67
N ARG A 288 17.61 27.71 7.40
CA ARG A 288 17.23 29.03 6.87
C ARG A 288 18.07 29.44 5.66
N LYS A 289 19.36 29.08 5.61
CA LYS A 289 20.19 29.33 4.42
C LYS A 289 19.97 28.31 3.30
N ALA A 290 19.65 27.05 3.61
CA ALA A 290 19.25 26.06 2.60
C ALA A 290 17.90 26.40 1.92
N MET A 291 17.01 27.12 2.61
CA MET A 291 15.77 27.68 2.05
C MET A 291 15.98 28.85 1.05
N ASP A 292 17.19 29.42 0.96
CA ASP A 292 17.43 30.70 0.30
C ASP A 292 17.69 30.55 -1.22
N PRO A 293 16.78 31.01 -2.11
CA PRO A 293 16.98 30.91 -3.55
C PRO A 293 18.12 31.79 -4.07
N CYS A 294 18.59 32.78 -3.29
CA CYS A 294 19.75 33.59 -3.65
C CYS A 294 21.07 32.82 -3.50
N LEU A 295 21.11 31.88 -2.55
CA LEU A 295 22.23 30.96 -2.32
C LEU A 295 22.10 29.68 -3.15
N HIS A 296 20.86 29.20 -3.33
CA HIS A 296 20.50 27.96 -3.99
C HIS A 296 19.58 28.23 -5.20
N PRO A 297 20.12 28.79 -6.31
CA PRO A 297 19.30 29.29 -7.42
C PRO A 297 18.36 28.25 -8.06
N HIS A 298 18.70 26.95 -8.00
CA HIS A 298 17.86 25.87 -8.52
C HIS A 298 16.41 25.92 -7.96
N LEU A 299 16.23 26.36 -6.72
CA LEU A 299 14.92 26.47 -6.06
C LEU A 299 13.92 27.31 -6.88
N LEU A 300 14.40 28.31 -7.64
CA LEU A 300 13.55 29.19 -8.46
C LEU A 300 12.81 28.47 -9.60
N ARG A 301 13.33 27.32 -10.07
CA ARG A 301 12.67 26.47 -11.10
C ARG A 301 12.17 25.14 -10.52
N GLU A 302 12.45 24.85 -9.25
CA GLU A 302 12.13 23.59 -8.59
C GLU A 302 11.04 23.69 -7.51
N HIS A 303 10.77 24.89 -6.98
CA HIS A 303 9.71 25.10 -6.00
C HIS A 303 8.44 25.74 -6.58
N GLY A 304 7.28 25.35 -6.04
CA GLY A 304 5.97 25.73 -6.54
C GLY A 304 5.62 27.22 -6.41
N GLN A 305 6.26 27.92 -5.45
CA GLN A 305 6.16 29.37 -5.29
C GLN A 305 6.65 30.14 -6.52
N PHE A 306 7.78 29.71 -7.08
CA PHE A 306 8.57 30.52 -8.02
C PHE A 306 8.28 30.14 -9.48
N LEU A 307 8.10 28.84 -9.72
CA LEU A 307 7.96 28.21 -11.03
C LEU A 307 6.82 28.75 -11.92
N PRO A 308 5.60 29.06 -11.43
CA PRO A 308 4.52 29.65 -12.25
C PRO A 308 4.91 30.97 -12.91
N TRP A 309 5.75 31.75 -12.24
CA TRP A 309 6.11 33.11 -12.63
C TRP A 309 7.34 33.18 -13.53
N ARG A 310 7.95 32.02 -13.85
CA ARG A 310 9.19 31.88 -14.64
C ARG A 310 10.29 32.79 -14.05
N LYS A 311 10.71 33.83 -14.78
CA LYS A 311 11.65 34.86 -14.33
C LYS A 311 11.27 35.51 -12.99
N GLY A 312 9.97 35.60 -12.67
CA GLY A 312 9.43 36.21 -11.46
C GLY A 312 8.79 37.59 -11.70
N PRO A 313 7.97 38.08 -10.76
CA PRO A 313 7.30 39.37 -10.87
C PRO A 313 8.28 40.55 -10.74
N THR A 314 7.94 41.69 -11.35
CA THR A 314 8.66 42.96 -11.11
C THR A 314 8.41 43.41 -9.65
N PRO A 315 9.45 43.77 -8.86
CA PRO A 315 9.28 44.11 -7.45
C PRO A 315 8.35 45.27 -7.15
N SER A 316 7.79 45.25 -5.93
CA SER A 316 6.95 46.34 -5.41
C SER A 316 7.72 47.67 -5.32
N ARG A 317 7.10 48.75 -5.79
CA ARG A 317 7.70 50.11 -5.80
C ARG A 317 7.94 50.69 -4.41
N ARG A 318 7.29 50.11 -3.41
CA ARG A 318 7.27 50.44 -1.98
C ARG A 318 7.12 49.12 -1.23
N MET A 319 7.68 49.01 -0.03
CA MET A 319 7.36 47.86 0.82
C MET A 319 5.97 48.02 1.44
N VAL A 320 5.17 46.96 1.42
CA VAL A 320 3.77 46.94 1.87
C VAL A 320 3.67 46.08 3.13
N PRO A 321 3.30 46.63 4.30
CA PRO A 321 3.16 45.89 5.56
C PRO A 321 1.87 45.06 5.59
N SER A 322 1.78 44.09 4.69
CA SER A 322 0.76 43.04 4.68
C SER A 322 1.21 41.86 5.55
N PHE A 323 0.25 41.16 6.14
CA PHE A 323 0.47 40.00 6.99
C PHE A 323 0.08 38.70 6.26
N ALA A 324 0.87 37.65 6.40
CA ALA A 324 0.68 36.37 5.75
C ALA A 324 0.92 35.19 6.72
N TYR A 325 0.43 34.00 6.35
CA TYR A 325 0.71 32.77 7.10
C TYR A 325 2.17 32.32 6.99
N SER A 326 2.81 32.56 5.84
CA SER A 326 4.23 32.26 5.62
C SER A 326 4.84 33.19 4.57
N GLN A 327 6.16 33.31 4.55
CA GLN A 327 6.91 34.01 3.49
C GLN A 327 8.05 33.14 2.97
N THR A 328 8.68 33.52 1.85
CA THR A 328 10.05 33.07 1.52
C THR A 328 11.02 34.25 1.62
N LEU A 329 12.33 33.99 1.60
CA LEU A 329 13.36 35.02 1.81
C LEU A 329 13.42 36.14 0.73
N LEU A 330 12.70 35.99 -0.39
CA LEU A 330 12.53 37.03 -1.42
C LEU A 330 11.37 38.01 -1.13
N HIS A 331 10.52 37.69 -0.16
CA HIS A 331 9.28 38.42 0.14
C HIS A 331 9.42 39.35 1.36
N HIS A 332 8.40 40.16 1.64
CA HIS A 332 8.36 41.09 2.80
C HIS A 332 7.07 41.07 3.62
N ASP A 333 6.19 40.10 3.35
CA ASP A 333 4.98 39.79 4.09
C ASP A 333 5.30 39.42 5.56
N ILE A 334 4.59 40.02 6.51
CA ILE A 334 4.84 39.87 7.95
C ILE A 334 4.25 38.54 8.45
N THR A 335 5.08 37.64 8.98
CA THR A 335 4.67 36.26 9.28
C THR A 335 4.00 36.12 10.66
N ILE A 336 2.74 35.69 10.69
CA ILE A 336 1.95 35.47 11.92
C ILE A 336 1.96 34.01 12.42
N ALA A 337 1.58 33.80 13.68
CA ALA A 337 1.23 32.47 14.18
C ALA A 337 -0.26 32.18 13.94
N HIS A 338 -0.59 31.22 13.08
CA HIS A 338 -1.96 30.93 12.62
C HIS A 338 -2.50 29.58 13.14
N MET A 339 -3.81 29.50 13.44
CA MET A 339 -4.41 28.28 14.01
C MET A 339 -4.63 27.13 13.00
N VAL A 340 -4.38 27.33 11.70
CA VAL A 340 -4.64 26.30 10.67
C VAL A 340 -3.93 24.97 10.97
N SER A 341 -2.64 25.00 11.34
CA SER A 341 -1.87 23.81 11.75
C SER A 341 -2.10 23.36 13.20
N TRP A 342 -2.97 24.02 13.96
CA TRP A 342 -3.49 23.49 15.22
C TRP A 342 -4.58 22.45 14.99
N LEU A 343 -5.39 22.66 13.95
CA LEU A 343 -6.56 21.84 13.64
C LEU A 343 -6.13 20.42 13.23
N GLY A 344 -6.27 19.49 14.16
CA GLY A 344 -5.91 18.07 13.98
C GLY A 344 -4.62 17.63 14.65
N GLU A 345 -4.16 18.24 15.74
CA GLU A 345 -3.15 17.60 16.59
C GLU A 345 -3.66 16.27 17.16
N LEU A 346 -2.93 15.17 16.95
CA LEU A 346 -3.34 13.84 17.38
C LEU A 346 -3.20 13.69 18.92
N PRO A 347 -4.23 13.23 19.66
CA PRO A 347 -4.15 13.01 21.10
C PRO A 347 -3.08 12.01 21.54
N ASN A 348 -2.56 12.18 22.75
CA ASN A 348 -1.49 11.34 23.31
C ASN A 348 -1.90 9.87 23.49
N GLU A 349 -3.17 9.64 23.76
CA GLU A 349 -3.80 8.33 23.95
C GLU A 349 -4.00 7.59 22.61
N GLU A 350 -3.94 8.32 21.49
CA GLU A 350 -4.07 7.78 20.13
C GLU A 350 -2.73 7.63 19.40
N ALA A 351 -1.70 8.36 19.84
CA ALA A 351 -0.37 8.32 19.27
C ALA A 351 0.32 6.97 19.55
N ILE A 352 0.93 6.38 18.52
CA ILE A 352 1.57 5.07 18.60
C ILE A 352 3.01 5.23 19.12
N PRO A 353 3.39 4.64 20.28
CA PRO A 353 4.76 4.71 20.81
C PRO A 353 5.79 4.14 19.83
N TRP A 354 7.04 4.62 19.90
CA TRP A 354 8.11 4.24 18.97
C TRP A 354 8.28 2.73 18.85
N GLU A 355 8.24 2.05 19.99
CA GLU A 355 8.44 0.61 20.15
C GLU A 355 7.28 -0.24 19.58
N LYS A 356 6.17 0.40 19.17
CA LYS A 356 5.00 -0.22 18.53
C LYS A 356 4.82 0.16 17.07
N LYS A 357 5.74 0.96 16.50
CA LYS A 357 5.77 1.29 15.06
C LYS A 357 6.47 0.16 14.30
N THR A 358 5.71 -0.61 13.53
CA THR A 358 6.24 -1.79 12.83
C THR A 358 6.78 -1.48 11.44
N ASP A 359 6.31 -0.43 10.77
CA ASP A 359 6.86 0.01 9.47
C ASP A 359 7.98 1.04 9.66
N ASP A 360 9.16 0.73 9.14
CA ASP A 360 10.37 1.55 9.23
C ASP A 360 10.79 2.17 7.89
N ARG A 361 9.86 2.26 6.94
CA ARG A 361 10.02 3.02 5.70
C ARG A 361 9.68 4.50 5.88
N LEU A 362 10.21 5.36 5.02
CA LEU A 362 9.87 6.78 4.96
C LEU A 362 8.49 6.97 4.34
N HIS A 363 7.54 7.48 5.14
CA HIS A 363 6.16 7.61 4.72
C HIS A 363 5.80 8.98 4.14
N ARG A 364 4.94 8.99 3.11
CA ARG A 364 4.20 10.18 2.67
C ARG A 364 2.85 9.81 2.03
N ARG A 365 1.80 10.54 2.40
CA ARG A 365 0.51 10.60 1.70
C ARG A 365 -0.01 12.04 1.60
N GLY A 366 -0.90 12.28 0.64
CA GLY A 366 -1.45 13.61 0.33
C GLY A 366 -1.68 13.84 -1.16
N SER A 367 -2.36 14.93 -1.50
CA SER A 367 -2.74 15.29 -2.86
C SER A 367 -1.59 15.92 -3.68
N THR A 368 -1.89 16.25 -4.95
CA THR A 368 -0.99 16.92 -5.92
C THR A 368 -0.87 18.43 -5.73
N THR A 369 -1.42 19.01 -4.66
CA THR A 369 -1.26 20.45 -4.39
C THR A 369 0.22 20.82 -4.24
N GLY A 370 0.58 22.05 -4.59
CA GLY A 370 1.96 22.49 -4.75
C GLY A 370 2.14 23.57 -5.82
N ILE A 371 1.31 23.51 -6.86
CA ILE A 371 1.31 24.41 -8.02
C ILE A 371 -0.03 24.28 -8.77
N PRO A 372 -0.49 25.29 -9.52
CA PRO A 372 -1.48 25.09 -10.57
C PRO A 372 -0.94 24.13 -11.64
N LEU A 373 -1.63 23.02 -11.89
CA LEU A 373 -1.24 21.96 -12.79
C LEU A 373 -1.90 22.16 -14.17
N VAL A 374 -1.56 23.29 -14.80
CA VAL A 374 -2.13 23.73 -16.09
C VAL A 374 -1.16 23.48 -17.25
N GLN A 375 -1.69 23.29 -18.47
CA GLN A 375 -0.90 22.76 -19.58
C GLN A 375 0.28 23.65 -20.03
N ASP A 376 0.17 24.98 -19.91
CA ASP A 376 1.20 25.96 -20.30
C ASP A 376 2.28 26.23 -19.22
N MET A 377 2.26 25.49 -18.11
CA MET A 377 3.25 25.60 -17.02
C MET A 377 4.24 24.43 -16.98
N GLU A 378 5.46 24.71 -16.51
CA GLU A 378 6.53 23.73 -16.27
C GLU A 378 6.28 22.81 -15.05
N TRP A 379 5.01 22.49 -14.73
CA TRP A 379 4.60 21.86 -13.46
C TRP A 379 5.32 20.56 -13.08
N ARG A 380 5.92 19.86 -14.06
CA ARG A 380 6.75 18.67 -13.86
C ARG A 380 8.00 18.93 -13.01
N PHE A 381 8.51 20.17 -12.99
CA PHE A 381 9.62 20.57 -12.12
C PHE A 381 9.19 20.98 -10.70
N SER A 382 7.89 21.03 -10.38
CA SER A 382 7.43 21.40 -9.03
C SER A 382 7.79 20.33 -7.99
N HIS A 383 8.29 20.78 -6.85
CA HIS A 383 8.71 19.98 -5.68
C HIS A 383 7.93 18.67 -5.42
N ARG A 384 6.58 18.70 -5.38
CA ARG A 384 5.75 17.49 -5.16
C ARG A 384 5.75 16.53 -6.34
N ILE A 385 5.74 17.05 -7.57
CA ILE A 385 5.76 16.24 -8.78
C ILE A 385 7.16 15.61 -8.97
N ARG A 386 8.24 16.37 -8.74
CA ARG A 386 9.61 15.84 -8.72
C ARG A 386 9.81 14.78 -7.65
N MET A 387 9.26 14.96 -6.44
CA MET A 387 9.28 13.96 -5.38
C MET A 387 8.66 12.64 -5.87
N MET A 388 7.50 12.68 -6.52
CA MET A 388 6.86 11.45 -7.00
C MET A 388 7.52 10.86 -8.26
N ASP A 389 8.07 11.68 -9.17
CA ASP A 389 8.96 11.19 -10.23
C ASP A 389 10.26 10.57 -9.65
N TRP A 390 10.80 11.07 -8.53
CA TRP A 390 11.97 10.53 -7.83
C TRP A 390 11.67 9.20 -7.12
N VAL A 391 10.45 9.01 -6.59
CA VAL A 391 9.96 7.74 -6.02
C VAL A 391 9.59 6.74 -7.11
N GLU A 392 8.53 7.00 -7.88
CA GLU A 392 7.86 6.02 -8.73
C GLU A 392 8.61 5.78 -10.04
N LYS A 393 9.03 6.85 -10.73
CA LYS A 393 9.68 6.75 -12.05
C LYS A 393 11.20 6.65 -11.95
N GLY A 394 11.76 7.12 -10.85
CA GLY A 394 13.18 7.06 -10.57
C GLY A 394 13.71 5.65 -10.30
N MET A 395 12.85 4.64 -10.10
CA MET A 395 13.28 3.28 -9.79
C MET A 395 14.13 2.62 -10.89
N ASP A 396 13.94 3.01 -12.15
CA ASP A 396 14.75 2.60 -13.31
C ASP A 396 16.13 3.30 -13.30
N GLY A 397 16.95 3.02 -12.28
CA GLY A 397 18.29 3.58 -12.16
C GLY A 397 18.99 3.30 -10.83
N ASN A 398 20.12 3.97 -10.63
CA ASN A 398 20.93 3.88 -9.43
C ASN A 398 20.87 5.18 -8.60
N VAL A 399 21.30 5.09 -7.34
CA VAL A 399 21.61 6.23 -6.46
C VAL A 399 22.89 5.91 -5.69
N THR A 400 23.75 6.90 -5.46
CA THR A 400 24.88 6.76 -4.52
C THR A 400 24.45 7.22 -3.14
N ILE A 401 24.65 6.39 -2.12
CA ILE A 401 24.27 6.63 -0.73
C ILE A 401 25.49 6.50 0.19
N LEU A 402 25.60 7.35 1.21
CA LEU A 402 26.53 7.10 2.33
C LEU A 402 26.01 5.89 3.13
N ALA A 403 26.91 4.95 3.42
CA ALA A 403 26.58 3.78 4.21
C ALA A 403 26.41 4.16 5.69
N SER A 404 25.43 3.58 6.38
CA SER A 404 25.26 3.83 7.82
C SER A 404 26.44 3.28 8.61
N PRO A 405 27.14 4.11 9.41
CA PRO A 405 28.34 3.70 10.14
C PRO A 405 28.02 2.83 11.35
N ARG A 406 28.97 2.03 11.80
CA ARG A 406 28.89 1.27 13.06
C ARG A 406 29.27 2.10 14.28
N SER A 407 30.04 3.16 14.10
CA SER A 407 30.62 3.99 15.16
C SER A 407 31.08 5.34 14.60
N ILE A 408 31.33 6.32 15.47
CA ILE A 408 31.81 7.66 15.05
C ILE A 408 33.25 7.64 14.51
N GLU A 409 34.01 6.58 14.82
CA GLU A 409 35.35 6.32 14.29
C GLU A 409 35.36 5.80 12.84
N GLU A 410 34.20 5.43 12.27
CA GLU A 410 34.09 4.95 10.89
C GLU A 410 33.96 6.12 9.91
N ARG A 411 34.68 6.03 8.79
CA ARG A 411 34.73 7.09 7.76
C ARG A 411 33.44 7.11 6.94
N ALA A 412 32.96 8.30 6.58
CA ALA A 412 31.81 8.46 5.68
C ALA A 412 32.05 7.83 4.30
N GLY A 413 33.29 7.88 3.80
CA GLY A 413 33.65 7.38 2.48
C GLY A 413 33.01 8.18 1.34
N LYS A 414 33.00 7.62 0.13
CA LYS A 414 32.39 8.22 -1.06
C LYS A 414 30.94 7.77 -1.32
N GLY A 415 30.41 6.92 -0.44
CA GLY A 415 29.14 6.21 -0.63
C GLY A 415 29.22 4.97 -1.52
N GLU A 416 28.18 4.13 -1.43
CA GLU A 416 27.94 2.96 -2.29
C GLU A 416 26.87 3.28 -3.35
N THR A 417 27.04 2.80 -4.58
CA THR A 417 26.05 2.97 -5.66
C THR A 417 25.08 1.78 -5.69
N VAL A 418 23.80 2.03 -5.41
CA VAL A 418 22.77 1.02 -5.22
C VAL A 418 21.61 1.17 -6.21
N GLN A 419 20.91 0.08 -6.53
CA GLN A 419 19.77 0.08 -7.45
C GLN A 419 18.51 0.63 -6.75
N LYS A 420 17.88 1.66 -7.33
CA LYS A 420 16.65 2.24 -6.78
C LYS A 420 15.47 1.27 -6.81
N ALA A 421 15.38 0.39 -7.81
CA ALA A 421 14.40 -0.71 -7.83
C ALA A 421 14.57 -1.76 -6.71
N ARG A 422 15.71 -1.79 -6.01
CA ARG A 422 15.93 -2.63 -4.81
C ARG A 422 15.68 -1.85 -3.52
N TYR A 423 16.21 -0.63 -3.41
CA TYR A 423 16.11 0.20 -2.21
C TYR A 423 14.77 0.92 -2.06
N GLY A 424 14.12 1.35 -3.16
CA GLY A 424 12.85 2.09 -3.17
C GLY A 424 11.74 1.40 -2.38
N PRO A 425 11.26 0.21 -2.80
CA PRO A 425 10.19 -0.52 -2.10
C PRO A 425 10.55 -0.89 -0.66
N ALA A 426 11.83 -1.16 -0.39
CA ALA A 426 12.36 -1.56 0.91
C ALA A 426 12.49 -0.41 1.93
N MET A 427 12.55 0.85 1.47
CA MET A 427 12.89 2.02 2.28
C MET A 427 11.81 3.12 2.25
N LEU A 428 10.89 3.12 1.28
CA LEU A 428 9.90 4.18 1.05
C LEU A 428 8.45 3.63 1.06
N ASP A 429 7.52 4.44 1.58
CA ASP A 429 6.07 4.28 1.40
C ASP A 429 5.44 5.64 1.07
N MET A 430 5.64 6.09 -0.17
CA MET A 430 5.27 7.42 -0.64
C MET A 430 4.37 7.31 -1.87
N ALA A 431 3.20 7.97 -1.86
CA ALA A 431 2.27 8.01 -2.99
C ALA A 431 1.44 9.31 -2.97
N PHE A 432 0.67 9.56 -4.04
CA PHE A 432 -0.46 10.50 -3.99
C PHE A 432 -1.71 9.83 -3.38
N SER A 433 -2.64 10.63 -2.86
CA SER A 433 -3.90 10.16 -2.26
C SER A 433 -5.13 10.72 -2.96
N GLY A 434 -6.14 9.87 -3.14
CA GLY A 434 -7.44 10.21 -3.73
C GLY A 434 -7.39 10.34 -5.25
N GLY A 435 -6.99 11.53 -5.72
CA GLY A 435 -6.92 11.85 -7.15
C GLY A 435 -6.18 13.17 -7.38
N PRO A 436 -5.85 13.49 -8.65
CA PRO A 436 -5.19 14.76 -8.97
C PRO A 436 -6.17 15.92 -8.76
N VAL A 437 -5.66 17.03 -8.22
CA VAL A 437 -6.39 18.26 -7.91
C VAL A 437 -5.58 19.48 -8.35
N GLN A 438 -6.24 20.63 -8.53
CA GLN A 438 -5.66 21.87 -9.07
C GLN A 438 -5.12 21.74 -10.52
N CYS A 439 -5.65 20.79 -11.31
CA CYS A 439 -5.23 20.52 -12.69
C CYS A 439 -6.30 20.85 -13.74
N ASP A 440 -5.87 21.16 -14.97
CA ASP A 440 -6.74 21.21 -16.14
C ASP A 440 -7.22 19.80 -16.53
N PRO A 441 -8.42 19.67 -17.14
CA PRO A 441 -8.91 18.54 -17.94
C PRO A 441 -7.91 17.42 -18.23
N ASP A 442 -7.11 17.69 -19.26
CA ASP A 442 -6.14 16.78 -19.86
C ASP A 442 -4.90 16.54 -18.98
N VAL A 443 -4.53 17.50 -18.13
CA VAL A 443 -3.42 17.33 -17.17
C VAL A 443 -3.83 16.41 -16.01
N CYS A 444 -5.06 16.52 -15.51
CA CYS A 444 -5.60 15.54 -14.55
C CYS A 444 -5.59 14.12 -15.16
N GLU A 445 -5.92 14.02 -16.45
CA GLU A 445 -5.92 12.77 -17.20
C GLU A 445 -4.51 12.27 -17.59
N GLU A 446 -3.49 13.12 -17.71
CA GLU A 446 -2.09 12.68 -17.73
C GLU A 446 -1.70 12.14 -16.35
N LEU A 447 -1.99 12.87 -15.28
CA LEU A 447 -1.58 12.52 -13.92
C LEU A 447 -2.11 11.15 -13.48
N LYS A 448 -3.39 10.84 -13.74
CA LYS A 448 -3.99 9.50 -13.50
C LYS A 448 -3.29 8.36 -14.26
N LYS A 449 -2.70 8.66 -15.43
CA LYS A 449 -1.95 7.72 -16.28
C LYS A 449 -0.44 7.73 -15.96
N ARG A 450 0.01 8.65 -15.11
CA ARG A 450 1.42 8.92 -14.81
C ARG A 450 1.85 8.36 -13.46
N TYR A 451 0.98 8.44 -12.45
CA TYR A 451 1.27 8.13 -11.05
C TYR A 451 0.20 7.27 -10.41
N GLU A 452 0.55 6.59 -9.32
CA GLU A 452 -0.39 5.89 -8.47
C GLU A 452 -1.09 6.83 -7.47
N PHE A 453 -2.41 6.64 -7.33
CA PHE A 453 -3.24 7.31 -6.34
C PHE A 453 -3.85 6.26 -5.40
N THR A 454 -3.40 6.24 -4.14
CA THR A 454 -3.93 5.35 -3.11
C THR A 454 -5.15 5.97 -2.41
N SER A 455 -5.79 5.20 -1.53
CA SER A 455 -6.74 5.76 -0.57
C SER A 455 -6.11 6.86 0.31
N TRP A 456 -6.98 7.68 0.91
CA TRP A 456 -6.59 8.58 2.00
C TRP A 456 -6.36 7.76 3.28
N ARG A 457 -5.26 8.04 3.99
CA ARG A 457 -4.94 7.40 5.27
C ARG A 457 -5.10 8.41 6.42
N SER A 458 -5.75 8.00 7.50
CA SER A 458 -5.91 8.81 8.72
C SER A 458 -4.56 9.13 9.37
N GLN A 459 -4.54 10.14 10.24
CA GLN A 459 -3.35 10.53 11.01
C GLN A 459 -2.81 9.37 11.86
N LYS A 460 -3.70 8.50 12.37
CA LYS A 460 -3.35 7.32 13.17
C LYS A 460 -2.69 6.21 12.34
N GLU A 461 -3.09 6.05 11.08
CA GLU A 461 -2.44 5.13 10.15
C GLU A 461 -1.08 5.66 9.69
N GLN A 462 -0.98 6.96 9.36
CA GLN A 462 0.30 7.61 9.08
C GLN A 462 1.24 7.56 10.31
N GLY A 463 0.67 7.60 11.52
CA GLY A 463 1.37 7.43 12.79
C GLY A 463 1.91 6.01 13.07
N ARG A 464 1.64 5.01 12.22
CA ARG A 464 2.27 3.67 12.34
C ARG A 464 3.75 3.65 11.94
N TYR A 465 4.21 4.65 11.19
CA TYR A 465 5.56 4.70 10.63
C TYR A 465 6.57 5.35 11.58
N LYS A 466 7.81 4.86 11.56
CA LYS A 466 8.96 5.46 12.28
C LYS A 466 9.45 6.77 11.65
N TYR A 467 9.34 6.90 10.33
CA TYR A 467 9.87 8.02 9.57
C TYR A 467 8.78 8.62 8.67
N ILE A 468 8.58 9.94 8.69
CA ILE A 468 7.57 10.60 7.84
C ILE A 468 8.18 11.83 7.16
N PHE A 469 7.89 12.01 5.87
CA PHE A 469 8.33 13.16 5.09
C PHE A 469 7.31 14.30 5.13
N ASP A 470 7.79 15.48 5.53
CA ASP A 470 7.12 16.76 5.41
C ASP A 470 7.70 17.60 4.27
N VAL A 471 6.79 18.08 3.43
CA VAL A 471 7.10 18.88 2.26
C VAL A 471 5.98 19.89 2.05
N ASP A 472 6.34 21.07 1.57
CA ASP A 472 5.46 22.18 1.27
C ASP A 472 4.26 21.79 0.38
N GLY A 473 3.24 22.63 0.38
CA GLY A 473 2.13 22.63 -0.57
C GLY A 473 2.21 23.83 -1.49
N ASN A 474 1.08 24.50 -1.73
CA ASN A 474 1.08 25.77 -2.45
C ASN A 474 1.97 26.78 -1.71
N ALA A 475 1.82 26.84 -0.39
CA ALA A 475 2.73 27.49 0.55
C ALA A 475 3.34 26.46 1.53
N TRP A 476 3.61 26.88 2.77
CA TRP A 476 4.01 26.04 3.93
C TRP A 476 3.14 24.77 4.15
N SER A 477 3.62 23.82 4.95
CA SER A 477 2.91 22.55 5.21
C SER A 477 2.00 22.60 6.45
N GLY A 478 0.68 22.63 6.19
CA GLY A 478 -0.38 22.50 7.20
C GLY A 478 -0.28 21.30 8.15
N ARG A 479 0.53 20.29 7.81
CA ARG A 479 0.61 19.02 8.57
C ARG A 479 1.63 19.02 9.70
N PHE A 480 2.60 19.94 9.69
CA PHE A 480 3.84 19.75 10.44
C PHE A 480 3.66 19.62 11.96
N LYS A 481 2.72 20.36 12.58
CA LYS A 481 2.45 20.22 14.03
C LYS A 481 1.95 18.82 14.40
N TRP A 482 0.92 18.31 13.71
CA TRP A 482 0.34 17.00 14.07
C TRP A 482 1.27 15.85 13.72
N LEU A 483 2.11 16.01 12.69
CA LEU A 483 3.17 15.05 12.39
C LEU A 483 4.12 14.86 13.58
N LEU A 484 4.53 15.95 14.26
CA LEU A 484 5.36 15.87 15.47
C LEU A 484 4.64 15.13 16.62
N SER A 485 3.31 15.21 16.75
CA SER A 485 2.60 14.48 17.82
C SER A 485 2.52 12.95 17.61
N THR A 486 2.86 12.44 16.43
CA THR A 486 2.79 10.99 16.10
C THR A 486 3.89 10.10 16.67
N HIS A 487 4.85 10.63 17.45
CA HIS A 487 6.11 9.97 17.83
C HIS A 487 7.01 9.53 16.64
N ALA A 488 6.75 9.95 15.40
CA ALA A 488 7.63 9.65 14.26
C ALA A 488 8.79 10.66 14.16
N LEU A 489 9.92 10.23 13.58
CA LEU A 489 10.98 11.15 13.16
C LEU A 489 10.56 11.85 11.87
N ILE A 490 10.44 13.17 11.92
CA ILE A 490 9.98 13.97 10.80
C ILE A 490 11.17 14.51 10.00
N PHE A 491 11.18 14.24 8.70
CA PHE A 491 12.10 14.80 7.72
C PHE A 491 11.40 15.95 7.01
N LYS A 492 11.90 17.19 7.07
CA LYS A 492 11.24 18.37 6.50
C LYS A 492 12.11 19.05 5.45
N SER A 493 11.58 19.13 4.23
CA SER A 493 12.05 20.02 3.15
C SER A 493 11.07 21.18 3.02
N THR A 494 11.55 22.42 3.05
CA THR A 494 10.71 23.62 2.84
C THR A 494 11.52 24.78 2.25
N VAL A 495 10.84 25.75 1.65
CA VAL A 495 11.41 27.07 1.31
C VAL A 495 10.82 28.22 2.13
N TYR A 496 9.93 27.93 3.10
CA TYR A 496 9.24 28.92 3.92
C TYR A 496 9.78 28.96 5.35
N PRO A 497 10.37 30.08 5.79
CA PRO A 497 10.53 30.35 7.21
C PRO A 497 9.17 30.59 7.90
N GLU A 498 8.61 29.54 8.48
CA GLU A 498 7.41 29.58 9.32
C GLU A 498 7.68 30.30 10.67
N TRP A 499 6.64 30.79 11.35
CA TRP A 499 6.74 31.62 12.57
C TRP A 499 7.56 31.00 13.72
N PHE A 500 7.68 29.67 13.77
CA PHE A 500 8.45 28.92 14.77
C PHE A 500 9.92 28.67 14.39
N THR A 501 10.39 29.11 13.21
CA THR A 501 11.70 28.70 12.64
C THR A 501 12.92 29.04 13.52
N ASP A 502 12.87 30.10 14.33
CA ASP A 502 13.95 30.38 15.31
C ASP A 502 13.76 29.65 16.65
N ARG A 503 12.54 29.20 16.96
CA ARG A 503 12.18 28.54 18.24
C ARG A 503 12.43 27.03 18.18
N LEU A 504 12.36 26.43 16.99
CA LEU A 504 12.58 25.00 16.71
C LEU A 504 14.01 24.74 16.19
N MET A 505 14.72 23.76 16.75
CA MET A 505 16.11 23.44 16.36
C MET A 505 16.18 22.21 15.40
N PRO A 506 16.74 22.34 14.18
CA PRO A 506 17.00 21.19 13.29
C PRO A 506 18.03 20.23 13.90
N TRP A 507 17.97 18.94 13.55
CA TRP A 507 18.78 17.85 14.14
C TRP A 507 18.54 17.57 15.64
N VAL A 508 17.69 18.34 16.31
CA VAL A 508 17.21 18.06 17.69
C VAL A 508 15.74 17.67 17.69
N HIS A 509 14.92 18.28 16.83
CA HIS A 509 13.46 18.10 16.82
C HIS A 509 12.91 17.51 15.51
N TYR A 510 13.67 17.63 14.42
CA TYR A 510 13.33 17.14 13.08
C TYR A 510 14.61 17.09 12.22
N ILE A 511 14.58 16.36 11.11
CA ILE A 511 15.67 16.28 10.13
C ILE A 511 15.43 17.31 9.01
N PRO A 512 16.28 18.33 8.82
CA PRO A 512 16.18 19.22 7.66
C PRO A 512 16.71 18.51 6.41
N ILE A 513 16.07 18.74 5.26
CA ILE A 513 16.37 18.10 3.97
C ILE A 513 16.43 19.16 2.87
N GLN A 514 17.34 18.99 1.90
CA GLN A 514 17.50 19.92 0.77
C GLN A 514 16.28 19.91 -0.17
N GLY A 515 16.01 21.05 -0.82
CA GLY A 515 14.85 21.21 -1.72
C GLY A 515 14.92 20.41 -3.03
N ASP A 516 16.09 19.82 -3.32
CA ASP A 516 16.33 18.84 -4.38
C ASP A 516 16.25 17.37 -3.91
N TYR A 517 16.07 17.16 -2.60
CA TYR A 517 16.06 15.87 -1.91
C TYR A 517 17.35 15.06 -2.04
N SER A 518 18.48 15.71 -2.36
CA SER A 518 19.78 15.06 -2.59
C SER A 518 20.35 14.31 -1.37
N ASP A 519 20.05 14.79 -0.16
CA ASP A 519 20.46 14.21 1.12
C ASP A 519 19.42 13.28 1.78
N LEU A 520 18.23 13.14 1.18
CA LEU A 520 17.13 12.37 1.77
C LEU A 520 17.44 10.87 1.87
N TRP A 521 18.15 10.31 0.89
CA TRP A 521 18.58 8.92 0.93
C TRP A 521 19.60 8.67 2.04
N ASP A 522 20.64 9.50 2.12
CA ASP A 522 21.73 9.34 3.08
C ASP A 522 21.27 9.57 4.52
N ALA A 523 20.39 10.57 4.73
CA ALA A 523 19.77 10.81 6.03
C ALA A 523 18.86 9.65 6.45
N LEU A 524 18.06 9.09 5.54
CA LEU A 524 17.20 7.94 5.84
C LEU A 524 18.03 6.69 6.18
N VAL A 525 19.07 6.39 5.39
CA VAL A 525 19.96 5.23 5.61
C VAL A 525 20.68 5.32 6.96
N PHE A 526 21.13 6.51 7.38
CA PHE A 526 21.75 6.69 8.70
C PHE A 526 20.80 6.35 9.88
N PHE A 527 19.54 6.79 9.83
CA PHE A 527 18.61 6.50 10.93
C PHE A 527 18.02 5.09 10.87
N ARG A 528 17.65 4.62 9.67
CA ARG A 528 17.00 3.32 9.43
C ARG A 528 17.98 2.15 9.45
N GLY A 529 19.24 2.39 9.10
CA GLY A 529 20.21 1.36 8.75
C GLY A 529 20.10 0.93 7.29
N ASP A 530 20.78 -0.16 6.94
CA ASP A 530 20.76 -0.72 5.59
C ASP A 530 19.43 -1.43 5.26
N LEU A 531 19.36 -2.20 4.16
CA LEU A 531 18.13 -2.93 3.81
C LEU A 531 17.65 -3.92 4.88
N LYS A 532 18.55 -4.56 5.63
CA LYS A 532 18.21 -5.44 6.76
C LYS A 532 17.91 -4.62 8.04
N GLY A 533 18.25 -3.33 8.02
CA GLY A 533 18.28 -2.43 9.17
C GLY A 533 19.47 -2.68 10.08
N ASP A 534 20.55 -3.26 9.53
CA ASP A 534 21.85 -3.32 10.20
C ASP A 534 22.49 -1.92 10.23
N ASN A 535 23.35 -1.67 11.21
CA ASN A 535 23.93 -0.35 11.50
C ASN A 535 22.89 0.79 11.66
N ASN A 536 21.65 0.50 12.06
CA ASN A 536 20.64 1.53 12.31
C ASN A 536 20.98 2.42 13.50
N HIS A 537 20.36 3.60 13.56
CA HIS A 537 20.47 4.54 14.68
C HIS A 537 19.09 4.90 15.24
N GLU A 538 18.25 3.89 15.46
CA GLU A 538 16.91 4.09 15.99
C GLU A 538 16.87 4.84 17.33
N ASP A 539 17.88 4.71 18.19
CA ASP A 539 17.94 5.49 19.44
C ASP A 539 18.13 7.01 19.21
N LEU A 540 18.89 7.41 18.19
CA LEU A 540 19.01 8.82 17.80
C LEU A 540 17.70 9.29 17.14
N ALA A 541 17.09 8.46 16.29
CA ALA A 541 15.82 8.76 15.65
C ALA A 541 14.70 8.96 16.69
N ARG A 542 14.59 8.03 17.66
CA ARG A 542 13.67 8.06 18.79
C ARG A 542 13.91 9.28 19.69
N LYS A 543 15.17 9.61 19.98
CA LYS A 543 15.54 10.82 20.74
C LYS A 543 15.03 12.10 20.05
N ILE A 544 15.28 12.25 18.74
CA ILE A 544 14.86 13.42 17.96
C ILE A 544 13.33 13.47 17.79
N ALA A 545 12.68 12.33 17.56
CA ALA A 545 11.22 12.22 17.45
C ALA A 545 10.52 12.58 18.78
N SER A 546 10.98 12.05 19.91
CA SER A 546 10.50 12.42 21.24
C SER A 546 10.71 13.91 21.52
N ALA A 547 11.91 14.44 21.26
CA ALA A 547 12.17 15.87 21.46
C ALA A 547 11.28 16.75 20.58
N GLY A 548 11.04 16.39 19.31
CA GLY A 548 10.14 17.12 18.41
C GLY A 548 8.68 17.13 18.88
N ARG A 549 8.17 15.99 19.36
CA ARG A 549 6.86 15.85 20.00
C ARG A 549 6.76 16.70 21.27
N ASP A 550 7.71 16.55 22.17
CA ASP A 550 7.72 17.26 23.45
C ASP A 550 7.85 18.78 23.20
N TRP A 551 8.53 19.17 22.12
CA TRP A 551 8.59 20.56 21.67
C TRP A 551 7.22 21.07 21.16
N SER A 552 6.47 20.31 20.35
CA SER A 552 5.15 20.75 19.90
C SER A 552 4.18 20.96 21.07
N GLN A 553 4.26 20.08 22.09
CA GLN A 553 3.41 20.15 23.28
C GLN A 553 3.83 21.26 24.27
N THR A 554 5.10 21.69 24.25
CA THR A 554 5.66 22.63 25.24
C THR A 554 5.87 24.05 24.72
N PHE A 555 6.12 24.24 23.42
CA PHE A 555 6.46 25.53 22.81
C PHE A 555 5.50 25.94 21.67
N TRP A 556 4.62 25.05 21.20
CA TRP A 556 3.56 25.32 20.22
C TRP A 556 2.17 25.18 20.85
N ARG A 557 1.95 25.83 22.00
CA ARG A 557 0.63 25.93 22.65
C ARG A 557 -0.13 27.18 22.19
N LYS A 558 -1.43 27.30 22.52
CA LYS A 558 -2.27 28.45 22.12
C LYS A 558 -1.62 29.73 22.64
N GLU A 559 -1.16 29.68 23.89
CA GLU A 559 -0.57 30.78 24.63
C GLU A 559 0.79 31.20 24.05
N ASP A 560 1.60 30.25 23.55
CA ASP A 560 2.84 30.57 22.83
C ASP A 560 2.56 31.34 21.52
N MET A 561 1.47 30.98 20.82
CA MET A 561 1.03 31.64 19.59
C MET A 561 0.37 33.02 19.87
N THR A 562 -0.45 33.13 20.92
CA THR A 562 -1.00 34.39 21.42
C THR A 562 0.12 35.36 21.81
N ALA A 563 1.15 34.88 22.52
CA ALA A 563 2.31 35.68 22.90
C ALA A 563 3.14 36.13 21.70
N TYR A 564 3.27 35.30 20.64
CA TYR A 564 3.90 35.68 19.38
C TYR A 564 3.10 36.78 18.64
N ASN A 565 1.79 36.60 18.49
CA ASN A 565 0.96 37.59 17.79
C ASN A 565 0.85 38.91 18.57
N TYR A 566 0.81 38.87 19.91
CA TYR A 566 0.87 40.06 20.75
C TYR A 566 2.20 40.82 20.57
N ARG A 567 3.34 40.11 20.58
CA ARG A 567 4.67 40.66 20.25
C ARG A 567 4.66 41.31 18.87
N CYS A 568 4.10 40.63 17.86
CA CYS A 568 4.07 41.08 16.47
C CYS A 568 3.26 42.37 16.31
N ILE A 569 2.00 42.38 16.75
CA ILE A 569 1.10 43.54 16.66
C ILE A 569 1.66 44.73 17.46
N SER A 570 2.17 44.50 18.66
CA SER A 570 2.73 45.56 19.52
C SER A 570 4.03 46.15 18.96
N ALA A 571 4.88 45.33 18.32
CA ALA A 571 6.09 45.79 17.65
C ALA A 571 5.81 46.47 16.30
N ALA A 572 4.74 46.07 15.60
CA ALA A 572 4.27 46.69 14.36
C ALA A 572 3.50 47.99 14.59
N ARG A 573 3.03 48.28 15.81
CA ARG A 573 2.27 49.52 16.15
C ARG A 573 2.91 50.84 15.68
N PRO A 574 4.24 51.07 15.75
CA PRO A 574 4.88 52.27 15.21
C PRO A 574 4.76 52.42 13.69
N LEU A 575 4.47 51.33 12.97
CA LEU A 575 4.32 51.28 11.51
C LEU A 575 2.95 51.80 11.04
N GLY A 576 2.44 52.84 11.69
CA GLY A 576 1.23 53.51 11.27
C GLY A 576 -0.11 52.82 11.59
N LEU A 577 -0.11 51.68 12.31
CA LEU A 577 -1.34 50.96 12.71
C LEU A 577 -2.28 51.79 13.61
N ALA A 578 -1.80 52.86 14.23
CA ALA A 578 -2.56 53.68 15.17
C ALA A 578 -3.51 54.67 14.48
N LYS A 579 -4.80 54.62 14.86
CA LYS A 579 -5.89 55.47 14.32
C LYS A 579 -5.68 56.96 14.63
N PHE A 580 -5.07 57.70 13.70
CA PHE A 580 -5.06 59.17 13.74
C PHE A 580 -6.44 59.76 13.42
N ARG A 581 -6.88 60.76 14.20
CA ARG A 581 -8.06 61.59 13.86
C ARG A 581 -7.70 62.57 12.73
N LEU A 582 -7.72 62.10 11.49
CA LEU A 582 -7.75 62.97 10.31
C LEU A 582 -9.13 63.65 10.24
N ASN A 583 -9.16 64.96 10.51
CA ASN A 583 -10.37 65.77 10.34
C ASN A 583 -10.83 65.75 8.88
N SER A 584 -12.13 65.60 8.67
CA SER A 584 -12.71 65.38 7.35
C SER A 584 -12.56 66.58 6.41
N VAL A 585 -11.86 66.36 5.29
CA VAL A 585 -11.92 67.24 4.12
C VAL A 585 -12.64 66.48 3.01
N THR A 586 -13.90 66.85 2.76
CA THR A 586 -14.78 66.14 1.83
C THR A 586 -14.45 66.47 0.38
N ARG A 587 -14.09 65.45 -0.41
CA ARG A 587 -14.14 65.49 -1.88
C ARG A 587 -14.95 64.31 -2.42
N LYS A 588 -16.21 64.57 -2.78
CA LYS A 588 -17.04 63.64 -3.56
C LYS A 588 -16.52 63.57 -5.01
N PRO A 589 -16.31 62.38 -5.59
CA PRO A 589 -16.53 62.17 -7.01
C PRO A 589 -18.01 62.39 -7.34
N ARG A 590 -18.31 62.81 -8.58
CA ARG A 590 -19.67 63.04 -9.10
C ARG A 590 -19.76 62.43 -10.50
N ALA A 591 -20.98 62.09 -10.91
CA ALA A 591 -21.37 61.65 -12.26
C ALA A 591 -20.92 60.21 -12.65
N ASN A 592 -21.69 59.44 -13.43
CA ASN A 592 -23.02 59.72 -13.99
C ASN A 592 -23.93 58.48 -14.14
N HIS A 593 -25.21 58.72 -14.41
CA HIS A 593 -26.29 57.73 -14.44
C HIS A 593 -26.39 56.88 -15.72
N GLY A 594 -27.08 55.74 -15.60
CA GLY A 594 -27.60 54.93 -16.70
C GLY A 594 -28.81 54.09 -16.25
N LEU A 595 -29.96 54.73 -16.01
CA LEU A 595 -31.21 54.07 -15.61
C LEU A 595 -31.95 53.50 -16.83
N TYR A 596 -32.53 52.31 -16.67
CA TYR A 596 -33.68 51.83 -17.45
C TYR A 596 -34.63 51.09 -16.52
N GLU A 597 -35.87 51.57 -16.42
CA GLU A 597 -36.97 50.94 -15.68
C GLU A 597 -38.02 50.42 -16.68
N HIS A 598 -38.64 49.27 -16.40
CA HIS A 598 -40.12 49.14 -16.38
C HIS A 598 -40.56 47.78 -15.78
N PRO A 599 -41.81 47.63 -15.27
CA PRO A 599 -42.05 46.76 -14.10
C PRO A 599 -43.28 45.83 -14.17
N TRP A 600 -43.42 44.96 -13.15
CA TRP A 600 -44.68 44.61 -12.45
C TRP A 600 -44.29 44.35 -10.97
N ILE A 601 -44.82 45.02 -9.93
CA ILE A 601 -46.20 44.99 -9.38
C ILE A 601 -46.60 43.54 -8.98
N ARG A 602 -46.86 43.17 -7.71
CA ARG A 602 -47.02 43.96 -6.46
C ARG A 602 -46.99 43.08 -5.18
N GLU A 603 -47.05 43.76 -4.01
CA GLU A 603 -47.65 43.34 -2.72
C GLU A 603 -47.01 42.21 -1.86
N GLY A 604 -46.86 42.49 -0.54
CA GLY A 604 -47.26 41.54 0.51
C GLY A 604 -46.17 40.80 1.32
N ILE A 605 -45.61 41.43 2.37
CA ILE A 605 -44.95 40.72 3.49
C ILE A 605 -45.70 41.05 4.81
N PRO A 606 -46.13 40.02 5.56
CA PRO A 606 -46.02 40.07 7.02
C PRO A 606 -45.60 38.72 7.65
N ASP A 607 -44.32 38.63 8.00
CA ASP A 607 -43.71 38.19 9.28
C ASP A 607 -44.22 36.98 10.12
N LEU A 608 -43.26 36.36 10.82
CA LEU A 608 -43.35 35.48 12.02
C LEU A 608 -44.17 34.15 12.00
N GLY A 609 -43.53 33.04 12.43
CA GLY A 609 -44.20 32.09 13.35
C GLY A 609 -43.99 30.56 13.22
N LYS A 610 -42.83 30.05 13.66
CA LYS A 610 -42.57 28.72 14.29
C LYS A 610 -43.64 27.57 14.27
N ARG A 611 -43.15 26.36 13.92
CA ARG A 611 -43.43 24.98 14.42
C ARG A 611 -44.11 23.93 13.49
N ASN A 612 -43.39 22.80 13.38
CA ASN A 612 -43.82 21.39 13.32
C ASN A 612 -44.58 20.81 12.09
N ASP A 613 -43.88 19.84 11.48
CA ASP A 613 -44.34 18.49 11.06
C ASP A 613 -45.46 18.29 10.02
N CYS A 614 -45.08 17.58 8.94
CA CYS A 614 -45.72 16.36 8.40
C CYS A 614 -47.16 16.41 7.79
N CYS A 615 -47.48 15.71 6.68
CA CYS A 615 -46.62 15.00 5.71
C CYS A 615 -47.39 14.59 4.44
N ALA A 616 -46.72 14.62 3.27
CA ALA A 616 -47.07 13.87 2.04
C ALA A 616 -48.47 14.22 1.42
N LYS A 617 -48.95 13.70 0.28
CA LYS A 617 -48.75 12.45 -0.52
C LYS A 617 -48.78 12.77 -2.04
N ALA A 618 -48.09 12.04 -2.93
CA ALA A 618 -48.46 10.74 -3.54
C ALA A 618 -49.90 10.72 -4.12
N PHE A 619 -50.17 10.18 -5.32
CA PHE A 619 -50.05 8.76 -5.72
C PHE A 619 -49.96 8.62 -7.27
N THR A 620 -49.53 7.49 -7.86
CA THR A 620 -50.27 6.21 -8.02
C THR A 620 -49.37 4.96 -7.96
N GLY A 621 -49.86 3.76 -7.62
CA GLY A 621 -51.17 3.40 -7.04
C GLY A 621 -51.52 1.91 -7.11
N ASN A 622 -52.13 1.37 -6.04
CA ASN A 622 -52.83 0.07 -5.92
C ASN A 622 -52.01 -1.25 -6.01
N SER A 623 -52.34 -2.32 -5.27
CA SER A 623 -53.31 -2.49 -4.16
C SER A 623 -53.15 -3.81 -3.38
N GLN A 624 -53.24 -3.74 -2.03
CA GLN A 624 -53.92 -4.66 -1.06
C GLN A 624 -53.69 -6.19 -1.14
N GLY A 625 -53.53 -6.96 -0.04
CA GLY A 625 -53.56 -6.74 1.42
C GLY A 625 -53.66 -8.12 2.14
N LEU A 626 -53.59 -8.31 3.47
CA LEU A 626 -53.51 -7.40 4.64
C LEU A 626 -52.19 -7.73 5.43
N GLY A 627 -52.03 -7.95 6.75
CA GLY A 627 -52.86 -7.94 7.98
C GLY A 627 -52.54 -9.13 8.93
N THR A 628 -52.49 -9.04 10.27
CA THR A 628 -52.60 -7.90 11.24
C THR A 628 -52.04 -8.27 12.64
N PHE A 629 -51.47 -7.28 13.36
CA PHE A 629 -51.32 -7.15 14.85
C PHE A 629 -50.35 -8.09 15.63
N PRO A 630 -49.85 -7.71 16.84
CA PRO A 630 -49.55 -6.34 17.36
C PRO A 630 -48.24 -6.17 18.19
N GLU A 631 -47.74 -4.93 18.21
CA GLU A 631 -47.19 -4.08 19.31
C GLU A 631 -46.45 -4.64 20.58
N GLU A 632 -45.21 -4.15 20.75
CA GLU A 632 -44.69 -3.33 21.89
C GLU A 632 -44.13 -3.87 23.23
N MET A 633 -43.23 -3.01 23.76
CA MET A 633 -42.77 -2.74 25.13
C MET A 633 -41.96 -3.75 25.97
N GLN A 634 -40.65 -3.49 25.94
CA GLN A 634 -39.65 -3.56 27.02
C GLN A 634 -40.16 -3.56 28.48
N SER A 635 -39.48 -4.33 29.34
CA SER A 635 -38.77 -3.71 30.48
C SER A 635 -37.61 -4.59 31.02
N GLU A 636 -36.81 -3.92 31.84
CA GLU A 636 -35.63 -4.31 32.60
C GLU A 636 -35.56 -5.73 33.20
N ASP A 637 -34.53 -6.50 32.83
CA ASP A 637 -33.85 -7.43 33.77
C ASP A 637 -32.45 -7.85 33.28
N LEU A 638 -32.29 -8.03 31.96
CA LEU A 638 -31.06 -8.53 31.33
C LEU A 638 -29.79 -7.68 31.61
N VAL A 639 -29.97 -6.39 31.93
CA VAL A 639 -28.89 -5.44 32.24
C VAL A 639 -28.17 -5.74 33.56
N ASN A 640 -28.82 -6.45 34.50
CA ASN A 640 -28.23 -6.79 35.80
C ASN A 640 -27.38 -8.08 35.78
N VAL A 641 -27.63 -9.00 34.85
CA VAL A 641 -26.89 -10.26 34.73
C VAL A 641 -25.45 -10.02 34.23
N LEU A 642 -25.29 -9.11 33.27
CA LEU A 642 -24.01 -8.79 32.62
C LEU A 642 -23.00 -8.04 33.52
N ARG A 643 -23.27 -7.89 34.83
CA ARG A 643 -22.40 -7.18 35.79
C ARG A 643 -21.98 -8.00 37.02
N GLY A 644 -22.27 -9.31 37.05
CA GLY A 644 -21.55 -10.29 37.89
C GLY A 644 -21.60 -10.09 39.42
N ARG A 645 -22.77 -9.78 39.99
CA ARG A 645 -22.91 -9.42 41.43
C ARG A 645 -23.94 -10.21 42.26
N VAL A 646 -24.33 -11.42 41.85
CA VAL A 646 -25.15 -12.34 42.69
C VAL A 646 -24.56 -13.75 42.66
N LYS A 647 -24.71 -14.51 43.76
CA LYS A 647 -24.34 -15.93 43.86
C LYS A 647 -25.57 -16.81 44.15
N SER A 648 -25.40 -18.10 43.84
CA SER A 648 -26.37 -19.20 43.88
C SER A 648 -27.33 -19.27 45.09
N SER A 649 -28.44 -19.99 44.87
CA SER A 649 -29.49 -20.48 45.78
C SER A 649 -30.73 -19.60 45.97
N THR A 650 -31.85 -20.29 46.25
CA THR A 650 -33.25 -19.82 46.34
C THR A 650 -33.94 -19.49 45.00
N LEU A 651 -35.16 -19.97 44.70
CA LEU A 651 -36.02 -20.99 45.36
C LEU A 651 -37.03 -21.60 44.34
N LYS A 652 -37.06 -22.94 44.21
CA LYS A 652 -38.21 -23.84 43.89
C LYS A 652 -38.91 -23.73 42.52
N GLU A 653 -39.31 -24.81 41.82
CA GLU A 653 -40.03 -26.07 42.19
C GLU A 653 -41.51 -25.83 42.55
N GLU A 654 -42.50 -26.62 42.11
CA GLU A 654 -42.60 -27.76 41.16
C GLU A 654 -43.98 -27.65 40.46
N SER A 655 -44.12 -27.93 39.15
CA SER A 655 -44.36 -29.26 38.55
C SER A 655 -45.68 -29.96 38.96
N SER A 656 -46.53 -30.27 37.97
CA SER A 656 -46.80 -31.67 37.59
C SER A 656 -47.83 -31.79 36.46
N LEU A 657 -47.41 -32.29 35.30
CA LEU A 657 -48.30 -32.79 34.25
C LEU A 657 -47.83 -34.19 33.83
N ARG A 658 -48.19 -35.20 34.65
CA ARG A 658 -47.83 -36.60 34.42
C ARG A 658 -48.63 -37.19 33.25
N ARG A 659 -47.92 -37.59 32.19
CA ARG A 659 -47.82 -38.96 31.62
C ARG A 659 -46.98 -38.85 30.33
N GLN A 660 -45.99 -39.70 30.02
CA GLN A 660 -45.34 -40.87 30.65
C GLN A 660 -44.07 -41.13 29.77
N LEU A 661 -42.87 -41.57 30.18
CA LEU A 661 -42.26 -42.30 31.32
C LEU A 661 -40.78 -41.81 31.48
N VAL A 662 -40.26 -41.46 32.68
CA VAL A 662 -39.48 -42.32 33.64
C VAL A 662 -38.06 -42.69 33.12
N VAL A 663 -36.91 -42.54 33.82
CA VAL A 663 -36.47 -42.15 35.20
C VAL A 663 -34.92 -41.93 35.16
N PHE A 664 -34.12 -41.35 36.08
CA PHE A 664 -34.18 -40.33 37.16
C PHE A 664 -32.82 -40.43 37.94
N SER A 665 -32.03 -39.35 37.95
CA SER A 665 -31.14 -38.82 39.02
C SER A 665 -30.10 -39.63 39.86
N PHE A 666 -28.87 -39.06 39.93
CA PHE A 666 -27.98 -38.78 41.10
C PHE A 666 -27.29 -39.86 41.99
N ILE A 667 -25.93 -39.78 41.97
CA ILE A 667 -24.87 -39.95 43.01
C ILE A 667 -25.05 -40.88 44.25
N ILE A 668 -24.06 -41.78 44.45
CA ILE A 668 -23.29 -42.16 45.68
C ILE A 668 -22.97 -43.67 45.73
N ALA A 669 -21.81 -44.01 46.31
CA ALA A 669 -21.31 -45.35 46.71
C ALA A 669 -20.69 -46.29 45.64
N CYS A 670 -19.36 -46.40 45.73
CA CYS A 670 -18.53 -47.61 45.79
C CYS A 670 -19.08 -48.96 45.28
N GLY A 671 -18.33 -49.65 44.40
CA GLY A 671 -18.44 -51.12 44.27
C GLY A 671 -17.75 -51.78 43.07
N PHE A 672 -16.49 -52.20 43.25
CA PHE A 672 -15.79 -53.37 42.67
C PHE A 672 -16.33 -54.13 41.43
N TRP A 673 -15.39 -54.42 40.50
CA TRP A 673 -15.09 -55.73 39.85
C TRP A 673 -16.27 -56.63 39.38
N THR A 674 -16.27 -57.17 38.15
CA THR A 674 -15.27 -58.16 37.67
C THR A 674 -15.27 -58.35 36.14
N SER A 675 -14.10 -58.76 35.63
CA SER A 675 -13.82 -59.74 34.55
C SER A 675 -14.50 -59.70 33.17
N ASP A 676 -13.62 -59.83 32.18
CA ASP A 676 -13.71 -60.69 30.99
C ASP A 676 -14.81 -61.77 30.97
N LEU A 677 -15.42 -61.96 29.78
CA LEU A 677 -15.28 -63.19 28.98
C LEU A 677 -16.08 -63.11 27.67
N PHE A 678 -15.41 -62.94 26.52
CA PHE A 678 -15.72 -63.69 25.28
C PHE A 678 -14.60 -63.56 24.22
N LYS A 679 -13.49 -64.27 24.45
CA LYS A 679 -12.52 -64.63 23.40
C LYS A 679 -12.63 -66.14 23.12
N ALA A 680 -13.23 -66.55 22.01
CA ALA A 680 -12.91 -67.79 21.28
C ALA A 680 -13.82 -67.96 20.06
N PHE A 681 -13.31 -68.65 19.02
CA PHE A 681 -13.97 -68.98 17.75
C PHE A 681 -14.34 -67.75 16.88
N ILE A 682 -14.01 -67.67 15.58
CA ILE A 682 -13.58 -68.68 14.61
C ILE A 682 -12.28 -68.25 13.87
N ARG A 683 -11.41 -69.22 13.56
CA ARG A 683 -10.43 -69.23 12.45
C ARG A 683 -10.81 -70.41 11.53
N PRO A 684 -10.36 -70.53 10.26
CA PRO A 684 -9.47 -69.65 9.48
C PRO A 684 -10.22 -69.11 8.20
N THR A 685 -9.61 -68.39 7.24
CA THR A 685 -8.68 -68.90 6.21
C THR A 685 -7.81 -67.78 5.61
N THR A 686 -6.57 -68.14 5.24
CA THR A 686 -5.70 -67.29 4.41
C THR A 686 -6.03 -67.47 2.93
N VAL A 687 -6.36 -66.38 2.23
CA VAL A 687 -6.40 -66.33 0.76
C VAL A 687 -5.49 -65.21 0.29
N ASN A 688 -4.44 -65.56 -0.47
CA ASN A 688 -3.54 -64.59 -1.08
C ASN A 688 -4.20 -63.97 -2.32
N TYR A 689 -4.87 -62.83 -2.15
CA TYR A 689 -5.20 -61.97 -3.29
C TYR A 689 -3.99 -61.09 -3.65
N ALA A 690 -3.51 -61.22 -4.88
CA ALA A 690 -2.49 -60.33 -5.42
C ALA A 690 -3.05 -58.91 -5.54
N LYS A 691 -2.32 -57.92 -4.99
CA LYS A 691 -2.73 -56.51 -5.05
C LYS A 691 -2.79 -56.03 -6.51
N PRO A 692 -3.90 -55.44 -6.99
CA PRO A 692 -3.96 -54.85 -8.33
C PRO A 692 -2.96 -53.68 -8.47
N SER A 693 -1.96 -53.84 -9.34
CA SER A 693 -0.93 -52.83 -9.57
C SER A 693 -1.48 -51.69 -10.45
N TYR A 694 -1.93 -50.61 -9.81
CA TYR A 694 -2.48 -49.40 -10.46
C TYR A 694 -1.94 -48.07 -9.91
N TYR A 695 -0.76 -48.07 -9.26
CA TYR A 695 -0.03 -46.84 -8.88
C TYR A 695 1.46 -46.84 -9.30
N HIS A 696 1.86 -47.71 -10.23
CA HIS A 696 3.24 -47.82 -10.73
C HIS A 696 3.41 -47.31 -12.17
N SER A 697 3.25 -45.99 -12.35
CA SER A 697 3.90 -45.22 -13.43
C SER A 697 4.89 -44.17 -12.90
N TRP A 698 4.99 -44.02 -11.57
CA TRP A 698 6.07 -43.31 -10.91
C TRP A 698 7.33 -44.18 -10.93
N GLY A 699 8.37 -43.77 -11.66
CA GLY A 699 9.68 -44.43 -11.62
C GLY A 699 10.27 -44.43 -10.22
N ASN A 700 11.00 -45.50 -9.87
CA ASN A 700 11.38 -45.84 -8.49
C ASN A 700 11.88 -44.66 -7.65
N LEU A 701 11.52 -44.67 -6.36
CA LEU A 701 12.14 -43.84 -5.32
C LEU A 701 13.68 -44.03 -5.25
N GLU A 702 14.21 -45.12 -5.79
CA GLU A 702 15.65 -45.33 -5.98
C GLU A 702 16.28 -44.40 -7.03
N VAL A 703 15.54 -44.00 -8.08
CA VAL A 703 16.02 -43.02 -9.07
C VAL A 703 16.09 -41.62 -8.45
N LEU A 704 15.18 -41.31 -7.51
CA LEU A 704 15.26 -40.13 -6.65
C LEU A 704 16.48 -40.17 -5.71
N ARG A 705 16.89 -41.37 -5.26
CA ARG A 705 17.98 -41.58 -4.29
C ARG A 705 19.39 -41.33 -4.86
N ASN A 706 19.61 -41.66 -6.13
CA ASN A 706 20.95 -41.77 -6.70
C ASN A 706 21.42 -40.56 -7.55
N SER A 707 20.49 -39.79 -8.11
CA SER A 707 20.72 -38.98 -9.33
C SER A 707 21.63 -37.73 -9.20
N TYR A 708 21.89 -37.28 -7.97
CA TYR A 708 22.75 -36.13 -7.67
C TYR A 708 24.20 -36.57 -7.39
N TYR A 709 24.40 -37.49 -6.43
CA TYR A 709 25.72 -37.91 -5.97
C TYR A 709 26.55 -38.68 -7.02
N GLU A 710 25.91 -39.38 -7.96
CA GLU A 710 26.62 -40.06 -9.06
C GLU A 710 27.40 -39.09 -9.95
N ARG A 711 26.91 -37.86 -10.18
CA ARG A 711 27.64 -36.80 -10.92
C ARG A 711 28.79 -36.18 -10.10
N ALA A 712 28.75 -36.28 -8.77
CA ALA A 712 29.81 -35.80 -7.88
C ALA A 712 30.97 -36.81 -7.74
N GLY A 713 30.94 -37.94 -8.45
CA GLY A 713 32.03 -38.93 -8.48
C GLY A 713 32.25 -39.70 -7.17
N ARG A 714 31.30 -39.66 -6.23
CA ARG A 714 31.43 -40.30 -4.91
C ARG A 714 30.70 -41.65 -4.89
N ASN A 715 31.39 -42.71 -4.48
CA ASN A 715 30.74 -44.01 -4.21
C ASN A 715 29.77 -43.87 -3.03
N VAL A 716 28.47 -44.04 -3.29
CA VAL A 716 27.40 -43.79 -2.31
C VAL A 716 27.15 -45.02 -1.44
N GLN A 717 27.62 -45.00 -0.19
CA GLN A 717 27.16 -45.93 0.84
C GLN A 717 25.69 -45.66 1.19
N HIS A 718 24.94 -46.68 1.64
CA HIS A 718 23.49 -46.60 1.89
C HIS A 718 23.06 -45.72 3.10
N ASN A 719 23.95 -44.90 3.66
CA ASN A 719 23.73 -44.11 4.88
C ASN A 719 24.00 -42.60 4.69
N VAL A 720 24.00 -42.09 3.45
CA VAL A 720 24.16 -40.64 3.19
C VAL A 720 22.84 -39.90 3.51
N PRO A 721 22.86 -38.75 4.21
CA PRO A 721 21.66 -37.95 4.45
C PRO A 721 21.00 -37.48 3.15
N MET A 722 19.66 -37.42 3.16
CA MET A 722 18.82 -36.94 2.07
C MET A 722 17.70 -36.04 2.62
N HIS A 723 17.07 -35.25 1.75
CA HIS A 723 15.77 -34.63 2.01
C HIS A 723 14.68 -35.71 2.07
N GLU A 724 13.64 -35.53 2.88
CA GLU A 724 12.59 -36.53 3.03
C GLU A 724 11.43 -36.26 2.06
N PHE A 725 11.11 -37.24 1.20
CA PHE A 725 10.03 -37.14 0.22
C PHE A 725 8.73 -37.70 0.82
N LEU A 726 7.95 -36.82 1.45
CA LEU A 726 6.75 -37.18 2.20
C LEU A 726 5.63 -37.71 1.28
N THR A 727 4.81 -38.62 1.81
CA THR A 727 3.73 -39.28 1.04
C THR A 727 2.61 -38.32 0.61
N ASN A 728 2.53 -37.13 1.22
CA ASN A 728 1.61 -36.04 0.91
C ASN A 728 2.08 -35.11 -0.24
N GLY A 729 3.23 -35.38 -0.86
CA GLY A 729 3.74 -34.60 -2.00
C GLY A 729 4.66 -33.44 -1.67
N LEU A 730 4.99 -33.25 -0.38
CA LEU A 730 5.97 -32.28 0.10
C LEU A 730 7.35 -32.93 0.29
N LEU A 731 8.40 -32.16 0.08
CA LEU A 731 9.79 -32.50 0.36
C LEU A 731 10.20 -31.75 1.63
N GLU A 732 10.55 -32.47 2.69
CA GLU A 732 11.06 -31.87 3.93
C GLU A 732 12.58 -31.64 3.87
N VAL A 733 13.00 -30.44 4.25
CA VAL A 733 14.37 -29.97 4.07
C VAL A 733 15.29 -30.42 5.20
N ASN A 734 16.16 -31.38 4.87
CA ASN A 734 17.33 -31.68 5.68
C ASN A 734 18.33 -30.50 5.64
N PRO A 735 18.62 -29.84 6.77
CA PRO A 735 19.42 -28.60 6.81
C PRO A 735 20.92 -28.83 6.53
N GLU A 736 21.40 -30.07 6.61
CA GLU A 736 22.81 -30.44 6.40
C GLU A 736 23.18 -30.62 4.91
N LEU A 737 22.23 -30.43 4.01
CA LEU A 737 22.31 -30.69 2.57
C LEU A 737 22.12 -29.43 1.71
N PRO A 738 22.52 -29.48 0.42
CA PRO A 738 22.23 -28.44 -0.57
C PRO A 738 20.77 -27.97 -0.61
N HIS A 739 20.53 -26.76 -1.15
CA HIS A 739 19.19 -26.24 -1.30
C HIS A 739 18.32 -27.13 -2.23
N PRO A 740 17.13 -27.57 -1.81
CA PRO A 740 16.37 -28.63 -2.50
C PRO A 740 15.87 -28.23 -3.90
N ILE A 741 15.71 -26.93 -4.17
CA ILE A 741 15.23 -26.44 -5.47
C ILE A 741 16.11 -26.91 -6.63
N TYR A 742 17.44 -27.02 -6.45
CA TYR A 742 18.32 -27.59 -7.48
C TYR A 742 17.95 -29.05 -7.82
N GLN A 743 17.62 -29.86 -6.82
CA GLN A 743 17.19 -31.26 -7.00
C GLN A 743 15.81 -31.34 -7.65
N LEU A 744 14.88 -30.47 -7.25
CA LEU A 744 13.52 -30.39 -7.79
C LEU A 744 13.53 -30.01 -9.29
N ILE A 745 14.34 -29.02 -9.68
CA ILE A 745 14.53 -28.62 -11.08
C ILE A 745 15.12 -29.77 -11.91
N ASP A 746 16.26 -30.34 -11.52
CA ASP A 746 16.91 -31.44 -12.27
C ASP A 746 16.01 -32.68 -12.40
N PHE A 747 15.26 -33.02 -11.35
CA PHE A 747 14.29 -34.12 -11.34
C PHE A 747 13.12 -33.87 -12.31
N SER A 748 12.53 -32.68 -12.28
CA SER A 748 11.43 -32.32 -13.17
C SER A 748 11.88 -32.14 -14.62
N GLU A 749 13.11 -31.65 -14.88
CA GLU A 749 13.68 -31.58 -16.23
C GLU A 749 13.88 -32.98 -16.84
N ARG A 750 14.39 -33.94 -16.06
CA ARG A 750 14.47 -35.35 -16.50
C ARG A 750 13.09 -35.93 -16.81
N LYS A 751 12.09 -35.67 -15.97
CA LYS A 751 10.68 -36.07 -16.21
C LYS A 751 10.10 -35.43 -17.47
N TRP A 752 10.34 -34.14 -17.69
CA TRP A 752 9.86 -33.42 -18.86
C TRP A 752 10.50 -33.97 -20.15
N LYS A 753 11.83 -34.17 -20.15
CA LYS A 753 12.53 -34.80 -21.27
C LYS A 753 12.00 -36.21 -21.56
N ALA A 754 11.77 -37.03 -20.53
CA ALA A 754 11.19 -38.35 -20.69
C ALA A 754 9.74 -38.31 -21.23
N LYS A 755 8.93 -37.32 -20.81
CA LYS A 755 7.57 -37.09 -21.32
C LYS A 755 7.57 -36.72 -22.81
N LEU A 756 8.51 -35.88 -23.26
CA LEU A 756 8.67 -35.55 -24.68
C LEU A 756 9.23 -36.74 -25.50
N GLN A 757 10.13 -37.54 -24.93
CA GLN A 757 10.72 -38.70 -25.59
C GLN A 757 9.76 -39.89 -25.74
N ARG A 758 8.79 -40.06 -24.83
CA ARG A 758 7.77 -41.12 -24.92
C ARG A 758 6.56 -40.76 -25.80
N ALA A 759 6.45 -39.51 -26.25
CA ALA A 759 5.27 -39.05 -26.95
C ALA A 759 5.14 -39.76 -28.30
N SER A 760 3.98 -40.34 -28.60
CA SER A 760 3.74 -41.12 -29.82
C SER A 760 3.98 -40.31 -31.09
N LYS A 761 4.39 -41.00 -32.16
CA LYS A 761 4.73 -40.44 -33.48
C LYS A 761 3.94 -41.07 -34.61
N THR A 762 3.23 -42.17 -34.36
CA THR A 762 2.32 -42.83 -35.30
C THR A 762 0.99 -43.18 -34.62
N LEU A 763 -0.05 -43.41 -35.43
CA LEU A 763 -1.35 -43.90 -34.97
C LEU A 763 -1.19 -45.20 -34.17
N ASP A 764 -0.41 -46.14 -34.69
CA ASP A 764 -0.13 -47.45 -34.08
C ASP A 764 0.52 -47.32 -32.70
N GLU A 765 1.53 -46.45 -32.55
CA GLU A 765 2.15 -46.14 -31.25
C GLU A 765 1.14 -45.54 -30.27
N ALA A 766 0.29 -44.62 -30.75
CA ALA A 766 -0.73 -43.97 -29.92
C ALA A 766 -1.85 -44.95 -29.50
N VAL A 767 -2.19 -45.94 -30.32
CA VAL A 767 -3.09 -47.05 -29.93
C VAL A 767 -2.42 -47.91 -28.86
N ASP A 768 -1.18 -48.37 -29.09
CA ASP A 768 -0.48 -49.25 -28.16
C ASP A 768 -0.20 -48.56 -26.80
N GLU A 769 0.18 -47.27 -26.79
CA GLU A 769 0.35 -46.46 -25.57
C GLU A 769 -0.99 -46.20 -24.86
N TYR A 770 -2.07 -45.96 -25.61
CA TYR A 770 -3.42 -45.84 -25.06
C TYR A 770 -3.87 -47.11 -24.35
N GLU A 771 -3.76 -48.27 -25.02
CA GLU A 771 -4.12 -49.56 -24.43
C GLU A 771 -3.23 -49.87 -23.22
N ARG A 772 -1.93 -49.54 -23.27
CA ARG A 772 -0.99 -49.70 -22.15
C ARG A 772 -1.33 -48.82 -20.94
N ARG A 773 -1.83 -47.59 -21.14
CA ARG A 773 -2.26 -46.69 -20.05
C ARG A 773 -3.60 -47.11 -19.45
N TYR A 774 -4.62 -47.21 -20.29
CA TYR A 774 -6.02 -47.26 -19.85
C TYR A 774 -6.62 -48.67 -19.86
N ARG A 775 -5.88 -49.67 -20.37
CA ARG A 775 -6.24 -51.10 -20.44
C ARG A 775 -7.59 -51.37 -21.11
N ARG A 776 -7.91 -50.55 -22.11
CA ARG A 776 -9.09 -50.61 -22.98
C ARG A 776 -8.66 -50.20 -24.39
N PRO A 777 -9.29 -50.73 -25.46
CA PRO A 777 -9.12 -50.19 -26.81
C PRO A 777 -9.66 -48.75 -26.90
N PRO A 778 -9.17 -47.92 -27.83
CA PRO A 778 -9.61 -46.52 -27.99
C PRO A 778 -11.05 -46.35 -28.52
N PRO A 779 -11.63 -45.14 -28.41
CA PRO A 779 -12.98 -44.86 -28.90
C PRO A 779 -13.02 -44.74 -30.43
N ARG A 780 -14.17 -45.08 -31.04
CA ARG A 780 -14.46 -44.84 -32.46
C ARG A 780 -14.26 -43.35 -32.78
N GLY A 781 -13.51 -43.04 -33.83
CA GLY A 781 -13.08 -41.67 -34.15
C GLY A 781 -11.67 -41.31 -33.63
N PHE A 782 -10.98 -42.23 -32.92
CA PHE A 782 -9.57 -42.05 -32.52
C PHE A 782 -8.64 -41.82 -33.72
N ASP A 783 -8.92 -42.45 -34.85
CA ASP A 783 -8.28 -42.20 -36.14
C ASP A 783 -8.48 -40.75 -36.62
N LYS A 784 -9.70 -40.21 -36.53
CA LYS A 784 -9.99 -38.81 -36.90
C LYS A 784 -9.42 -37.80 -35.91
N TRP A 785 -9.34 -38.16 -34.64
CA TRP A 785 -8.59 -37.42 -33.63
C TRP A 785 -7.07 -37.44 -33.91
N TRP A 786 -6.51 -38.55 -34.40
CA TRP A 786 -5.11 -38.62 -34.81
C TRP A 786 -4.83 -37.80 -36.08
N GLU A 787 -5.69 -37.88 -37.10
CA GLU A 787 -5.62 -37.02 -38.30
C GLU A 787 -5.63 -35.52 -37.91
N TYR A 788 -6.41 -35.13 -36.90
CA TYR A 788 -6.39 -33.77 -36.36
C TYR A 788 -5.09 -33.44 -35.60
N VAL A 789 -4.56 -34.38 -34.80
CA VAL A 789 -3.29 -34.25 -34.08
C VAL A 789 -2.12 -34.04 -35.05
N GLU A 790 -2.04 -34.81 -36.14
CA GLU A 790 -1.02 -34.67 -37.18
C GLU A 790 -1.18 -33.35 -37.95
N LYS A 791 -2.38 -33.08 -38.49
CA LYS A 791 -2.71 -31.86 -39.26
C LYS A 791 -2.33 -30.57 -38.52
N ASN A 792 -2.52 -30.54 -37.21
CA ASN A 792 -2.29 -29.36 -36.36
C ASN A 792 -1.01 -29.46 -35.51
N ASN A 793 -0.16 -30.48 -35.75
CA ASN A 793 1.13 -30.67 -35.09
C ASN A 793 1.03 -30.65 -33.54
N VAL A 794 0.09 -31.39 -32.95
CA VAL A 794 -0.15 -31.46 -31.49
C VAL A 794 0.94 -32.29 -30.82
N GLN A 795 1.76 -31.64 -29.98
CA GLN A 795 3.04 -32.19 -29.50
C GLN A 795 2.95 -33.20 -28.33
N LEU A 796 1.80 -33.32 -27.67
CA LEU A 796 1.58 -34.23 -26.53
C LEU A 796 0.29 -35.06 -26.74
N PRO A 797 0.30 -36.07 -27.63
CA PRO A 797 -0.88 -36.88 -27.95
C PRO A 797 -1.27 -37.90 -26.86
N ASP A 798 -0.36 -38.25 -25.95
CA ASP A 798 -0.63 -39.31 -24.95
C ASP A 798 -1.02 -38.76 -23.57
N GLU A 799 -0.83 -37.45 -23.35
CA GLU A 799 -0.93 -36.81 -22.04
C GLU A 799 -2.35 -36.32 -21.74
N TYR A 800 -3.28 -37.27 -21.68
CA TYR A 800 -4.72 -37.04 -21.44
C TYR A 800 -5.25 -37.69 -20.15
N ASP A 801 -4.34 -38.11 -19.25
CA ASP A 801 -4.66 -38.91 -18.06
C ASP A 801 -5.78 -38.31 -17.16
N GLN A 802 -6.01 -36.99 -17.17
CA GLN A 802 -7.12 -36.34 -16.45
C GLN A 802 -8.50 -36.79 -16.95
N ILE A 803 -8.74 -36.80 -18.28
CA ILE A 803 -10.01 -37.21 -18.90
C ILE A 803 -10.45 -38.58 -18.37
N TYR A 804 -9.49 -39.51 -18.25
CA TYR A 804 -9.75 -40.88 -17.82
C TYR A 804 -10.00 -41.01 -16.33
N ARG A 805 -9.46 -40.11 -15.50
CA ARG A 805 -9.75 -40.10 -14.06
C ARG A 805 -11.14 -39.55 -13.76
N ASP A 806 -11.58 -38.56 -14.52
CA ASP A 806 -12.93 -37.99 -14.44
C ASP A 806 -13.96 -39.01 -14.91
N LEU A 807 -13.70 -39.65 -16.05
CA LEU A 807 -14.65 -40.56 -16.68
C LEU A 807 -14.66 -41.99 -16.08
N GLU A 808 -13.64 -42.42 -15.32
CA GLU A 808 -13.55 -43.80 -14.80
C GLU A 808 -14.78 -44.24 -13.96
N PRO A 809 -15.28 -43.48 -12.97
CA PRO A 809 -16.40 -43.92 -12.13
C PRO A 809 -17.65 -44.26 -12.95
N TYR A 810 -17.97 -43.46 -13.98
CA TYR A 810 -19.17 -43.63 -14.79
C TYR A 810 -19.16 -44.90 -15.65
N TRP A 811 -18.01 -45.55 -15.87
CA TRP A 811 -17.96 -46.86 -16.53
C TRP A 811 -18.73 -47.93 -15.75
N SER A 812 -18.86 -47.81 -14.42
CA SER A 812 -19.64 -48.71 -13.58
C SER A 812 -21.16 -48.56 -13.71
N ILE A 813 -21.65 -47.44 -14.26
CA ILE A 813 -23.09 -47.22 -14.49
C ILE A 813 -23.47 -47.76 -15.87
N ARG A 814 -24.66 -48.36 -16.01
CA ARG A 814 -25.17 -48.81 -17.32
C ARG A 814 -25.54 -47.58 -18.17
N PRO A 815 -25.29 -47.58 -19.49
CA PRO A 815 -25.61 -46.44 -20.35
C PRO A 815 -27.06 -45.95 -20.25
N VAL A 816 -28.03 -46.86 -20.12
CA VAL A 816 -29.46 -46.50 -19.97
C VAL A 816 -29.70 -45.68 -18.70
N ASP A 817 -29.06 -46.04 -17.58
CA ASP A 817 -29.21 -45.31 -16.32
C ASP A 817 -28.46 -43.97 -16.36
N LEU A 818 -27.30 -43.89 -17.03
CA LEU A 818 -26.59 -42.63 -17.25
C LEU A 818 -27.43 -41.65 -18.08
N ASN A 819 -28.01 -42.09 -19.19
CA ASN A 819 -28.89 -41.25 -20.00
C ASN A 819 -30.12 -40.82 -19.20
N LYS A 820 -30.69 -41.71 -18.36
CA LYS A 820 -31.78 -41.37 -17.45
C LYS A 820 -31.35 -40.32 -16.42
N ILE A 821 -30.19 -40.48 -15.77
CA ILE A 821 -29.65 -39.51 -14.80
C ILE A 821 -29.44 -38.14 -15.47
N VAL A 822 -28.85 -38.11 -16.67
CA VAL A 822 -28.68 -36.86 -17.44
C VAL A 822 -30.05 -36.23 -17.73
N ARG A 823 -31.02 -36.98 -18.25
CA ARG A 823 -32.38 -36.47 -18.52
C ARG A 823 -33.15 -36.04 -17.25
N GLU A 824 -32.91 -36.66 -16.10
CA GLU A 824 -33.45 -36.23 -14.80
C GLU A 824 -32.83 -34.92 -14.30
N TRP A 825 -31.66 -34.52 -14.83
CA TRP A 825 -30.91 -33.34 -14.40
C TRP A 825 -30.93 -32.17 -15.40
N GLU A 826 -31.44 -32.33 -16.62
CA GLU A 826 -31.56 -31.20 -17.57
C GLU A 826 -32.49 -30.10 -17.03
N ASP A 827 -33.58 -30.49 -16.35
CA ASP A 827 -34.53 -29.56 -15.71
C ASP A 827 -34.06 -29.06 -14.31
N HIS A 828 -32.83 -29.36 -13.88
CA HIS A 828 -32.32 -28.90 -12.57
C HIS A 828 -32.01 -27.40 -12.59
N GLU A 829 -32.43 -26.68 -11.55
CA GLU A 829 -32.21 -25.24 -11.42
C GLU A 829 -30.72 -24.88 -11.59
N ASP A 830 -30.50 -23.81 -12.37
CA ASP A 830 -29.20 -23.27 -12.77
C ASP A 830 -28.25 -24.31 -13.39
N THR A 831 -28.76 -25.07 -14.37
CA THR A 831 -27.96 -25.91 -15.28
C THR A 831 -28.23 -25.61 -16.75
N PHE A 832 -27.30 -25.98 -17.63
CA PHE A 832 -27.53 -26.02 -19.08
C PHE A 832 -26.95 -27.28 -19.73
N THR A 833 -27.53 -27.71 -20.85
CA THR A 833 -27.04 -28.87 -21.61
C THR A 833 -26.46 -28.43 -22.94
N LEU A 834 -25.18 -28.73 -23.14
CA LEU A 834 -24.55 -28.75 -24.46
C LEU A 834 -24.89 -30.08 -25.15
N GLY A 835 -25.35 -30.04 -26.40
CA GLY A 835 -25.71 -31.24 -27.14
C GLY A 835 -25.24 -31.23 -28.59
N LYS A 836 -25.15 -32.42 -29.16
CA LYS A 836 -24.99 -32.66 -30.59
C LYS A 836 -26.01 -33.70 -31.05
N GLU A 837 -26.75 -33.38 -32.09
CA GLU A 837 -27.72 -34.27 -32.73
C GLU A 837 -27.25 -34.63 -34.16
N GLU A 838 -27.78 -35.71 -34.73
CA GLU A 838 -27.31 -36.21 -36.03
C GLU A 838 -27.61 -35.19 -37.15
N GLY A 839 -26.57 -34.79 -37.91
CA GLY A 839 -26.67 -33.73 -38.92
C GLY A 839 -26.62 -32.29 -38.36
N HIS A 840 -26.52 -32.10 -37.05
CA HIS A 840 -26.45 -30.78 -36.40
C HIS A 840 -25.08 -30.53 -35.76
N ARG A 841 -24.68 -29.25 -35.65
CA ARG A 841 -23.49 -28.83 -34.90
C ARG A 841 -23.71 -28.95 -33.38
N VAL A 842 -22.62 -29.04 -32.63
CA VAL A 842 -22.63 -28.81 -31.17
C VAL A 842 -23.28 -27.46 -30.85
N GLY A 843 -24.18 -27.41 -29.87
CA GLY A 843 -24.84 -26.18 -29.42
C GLY A 843 -25.67 -26.36 -28.15
N LEU A 844 -26.43 -25.33 -27.77
CA LEU A 844 -27.31 -25.35 -26.60
C LEU A 844 -28.55 -26.22 -26.87
N ALA A 845 -28.73 -27.27 -26.08
CA ALA A 845 -29.74 -28.31 -26.31
C ALA A 845 -30.79 -28.44 -25.18
N HIS A 846 -30.58 -27.78 -24.03
CA HIS A 846 -31.55 -27.49 -22.98
C HIS A 846 -30.95 -26.42 -22.04
N TYR A 847 -31.78 -25.67 -21.29
CA TYR A 847 -31.33 -24.84 -20.16
C TYR A 847 -32.44 -24.67 -19.12
N ALA A 848 -32.06 -24.62 -17.84
CA ALA A 848 -32.94 -24.42 -16.68
C ALA A 848 -32.51 -23.22 -15.80
N ILE A 849 -31.65 -22.34 -16.35
CA ILE A 849 -31.18 -21.09 -15.73
C ILE A 849 -32.32 -20.07 -15.65
N ARG A 850 -32.47 -19.42 -14.48
CA ARG A 850 -33.52 -18.40 -14.25
C ARG A 850 -33.05 -16.96 -14.39
N ASP A 851 -31.78 -16.68 -14.12
CA ASP A 851 -31.23 -15.32 -14.20
C ASP A 851 -30.90 -14.90 -15.65
N PRO A 852 -31.44 -13.77 -16.16
CA PRO A 852 -31.16 -13.30 -17.52
C PRO A 852 -29.69 -12.96 -17.81
N ALA A 853 -28.92 -12.50 -16.82
CA ALA A 853 -27.50 -12.17 -17.04
C ALA A 853 -26.67 -13.45 -17.21
N THR A 854 -26.84 -14.39 -16.28
CA THR A 854 -26.23 -15.73 -16.30
C THR A 854 -26.58 -16.49 -17.59
N TYR A 855 -27.83 -16.43 -18.04
CA TYR A 855 -28.24 -16.98 -19.35
C TYR A 855 -27.47 -16.31 -20.52
N GLY A 856 -27.29 -14.99 -20.48
CA GLY A 856 -26.50 -14.27 -21.49
C GLY A 856 -25.04 -14.71 -21.54
N HIS A 857 -24.39 -14.90 -20.39
CA HIS A 857 -23.04 -15.44 -20.29
C HIS A 857 -22.95 -16.87 -20.86
N VAL A 858 -23.91 -17.74 -20.52
CA VAL A 858 -23.96 -19.13 -21.02
C VAL A 858 -24.14 -19.21 -22.53
N VAL A 859 -25.03 -18.39 -23.12
CA VAL A 859 -25.20 -18.36 -24.59
C VAL A 859 -23.90 -17.93 -25.29
N SER A 860 -23.17 -16.96 -24.72
CA SER A 860 -21.85 -16.54 -25.22
C SER A 860 -20.81 -17.67 -25.11
N GLY A 861 -20.70 -18.31 -23.95
CA GLY A 861 -19.79 -19.43 -23.69
C GLY A 861 -20.04 -20.63 -24.62
N VAL A 862 -21.31 -21.00 -24.82
CA VAL A 862 -21.69 -22.08 -25.75
C VAL A 862 -21.31 -21.74 -27.19
N GLN A 863 -21.61 -20.53 -27.68
CA GLN A 863 -21.18 -20.08 -29.01
C GLN A 863 -19.65 -20.15 -29.17
N MET A 864 -18.91 -19.63 -28.17
CA MET A 864 -17.46 -19.64 -28.13
C MET A 864 -16.85 -21.05 -28.13
N PHE A 865 -17.55 -22.03 -27.56
CA PHE A 865 -17.17 -23.44 -27.51
C PHE A 865 -17.49 -24.16 -28.84
N SER A 866 -18.64 -23.89 -29.46
CA SER A 866 -19.03 -24.40 -30.77
C SER A 866 -18.18 -23.85 -31.93
N GLU A 867 -17.54 -22.68 -31.77
CA GLU A 867 -16.49 -22.16 -32.66
C GLU A 867 -15.13 -22.87 -32.46
N MET A 868 -14.82 -23.29 -31.23
CA MET A 868 -13.59 -24.03 -30.93
C MET A 868 -13.63 -25.46 -31.49
N LEU A 869 -14.81 -26.08 -31.50
CA LEU A 869 -15.02 -27.43 -32.03
C LEU A 869 -15.34 -27.49 -33.54
N GLU A 870 -15.43 -26.36 -34.23
CA GLU A 870 -15.79 -26.28 -35.65
C GLU A 870 -14.95 -27.20 -36.56
N ASP A 871 -13.63 -27.25 -36.33
CA ASP A 871 -12.68 -28.06 -37.10
C ASP A 871 -12.80 -29.59 -36.89
N VAL A 872 -13.64 -30.03 -35.94
CA VAL A 872 -13.82 -31.44 -35.54
C VAL A 872 -15.29 -31.86 -35.42
N ASP A 873 -16.24 -30.94 -35.60
CA ASP A 873 -17.66 -31.16 -35.34
C ASP A 873 -18.26 -32.29 -36.19
N GLU A 874 -17.82 -32.47 -37.43
CA GLU A 874 -18.29 -33.57 -38.31
C GLU A 874 -17.87 -34.97 -37.83
N PHE A 875 -16.82 -35.05 -36.99
CA PHE A 875 -16.33 -36.32 -36.42
C PHE A 875 -16.87 -36.60 -35.02
N LEU A 876 -17.57 -35.64 -34.40
CA LEU A 876 -18.16 -35.82 -33.08
C LEU A 876 -19.45 -36.68 -33.16
N PRO A 877 -19.54 -37.78 -32.40
CA PRO A 877 -20.80 -38.53 -32.27
C PRO A 877 -21.86 -37.71 -31.52
N PRO A 878 -23.16 -38.04 -31.65
CA PRO A 878 -24.21 -37.42 -30.85
C PRO A 878 -23.98 -37.59 -29.34
N PHE A 879 -24.18 -36.52 -28.57
CA PHE A 879 -24.05 -36.51 -27.11
C PHE A 879 -24.96 -35.44 -26.48
N ARG A 880 -25.18 -35.54 -25.16
CA ARG A 880 -25.78 -34.49 -24.32
C ARG A 880 -24.99 -34.42 -23.01
N ALA A 881 -24.45 -33.25 -22.69
CA ALA A 881 -23.53 -33.01 -21.58
C ALA A 881 -24.05 -31.83 -20.75
N ILE A 882 -24.24 -32.05 -19.44
CA ILE A 882 -24.73 -31.02 -18.51
C ILE A 882 -23.55 -30.18 -18.03
N PHE A 883 -23.75 -28.87 -17.94
CA PHE A 883 -22.82 -27.89 -17.44
C PHE A 883 -23.49 -27.02 -16.38
N HIS A 884 -22.70 -26.57 -15.42
CA HIS A 884 -23.07 -25.48 -14.53
C HIS A 884 -22.70 -24.13 -15.16
N PRO A 885 -23.46 -23.05 -14.89
CA PRO A 885 -23.18 -21.71 -15.40
C PRO A 885 -22.12 -20.96 -14.58
N HIS A 886 -21.72 -21.49 -13.42
CA HIS A 886 -20.71 -20.93 -12.53
C HIS A 886 -19.36 -21.64 -12.73
N ASP A 887 -18.26 -20.94 -12.46
CA ASP A 887 -16.89 -21.49 -12.62
C ASP A 887 -16.52 -22.57 -11.58
N ASN A 888 -17.28 -22.64 -10.49
CA ASN A 888 -17.04 -23.52 -9.35
C ASN A 888 -17.51 -24.95 -9.63
N PRO A 889 -16.79 -25.98 -9.15
CA PRO A 889 -17.33 -27.34 -9.08
C PRO A 889 -18.35 -27.47 -7.95
N GLU A 890 -19.45 -28.19 -8.23
CA GLU A 890 -20.56 -28.38 -7.29
C GLU A 890 -20.66 -29.84 -6.78
N HIS A 891 -20.25 -30.82 -7.59
CA HIS A 891 -20.57 -32.21 -7.32
C HIS A 891 -19.50 -32.91 -6.47
N VAL A 892 -19.60 -32.79 -5.15
CA VAL A 892 -18.80 -33.58 -4.21
C VAL A 892 -19.17 -35.06 -4.28
N SER A 893 -18.16 -35.91 -4.47
CA SER A 893 -18.28 -37.37 -4.36
C SER A 893 -18.15 -37.83 -2.90
N ASP A 894 -19.00 -38.77 -2.47
CA ASP A 894 -18.70 -39.59 -1.29
C ASP A 894 -17.58 -40.59 -1.61
N TRP A 895 -16.62 -40.78 -0.70
CA TRP A 895 -15.46 -41.63 -0.92
C TRP A 895 -15.80 -43.14 -1.03
N GLU A 896 -16.73 -43.64 -0.21
CA GLU A 896 -17.11 -45.07 -0.24
C GLU A 896 -17.83 -45.38 -1.57
N LEU A 897 -18.71 -44.49 -2.01
CA LEU A 897 -19.35 -44.55 -3.33
C LEU A 897 -18.31 -44.47 -4.46
N ARG A 898 -17.37 -43.52 -4.40
CA ARG A 898 -16.33 -43.31 -5.43
C ARG A 898 -15.42 -44.52 -5.59
N GLU A 899 -14.85 -45.05 -4.51
CA GLU A 899 -13.98 -46.23 -4.63
C GLU A 899 -14.76 -47.49 -5.04
N LYS A 900 -16.01 -47.68 -4.58
CA LYS A 900 -16.86 -48.79 -5.06
C LYS A 900 -17.16 -48.68 -6.57
N MET A 901 -17.44 -47.48 -7.07
CA MET A 901 -17.63 -47.24 -8.50
C MET A 901 -16.33 -47.43 -9.30
N LEU A 902 -15.19 -46.97 -8.80
CA LEU A 902 -13.88 -47.22 -9.40
C LEU A 902 -13.50 -48.71 -9.40
N GLU A 903 -13.83 -49.48 -8.36
CA GLU A 903 -13.68 -50.94 -8.34
C GLU A 903 -14.55 -51.58 -9.43
N TYR A 904 -15.85 -51.27 -9.45
CA TYR A 904 -16.80 -51.84 -10.42
C TYR A 904 -16.43 -51.48 -11.87
N ALA A 905 -15.91 -50.26 -12.12
CA ALA A 905 -15.41 -49.83 -13.43
C ALA A 905 -14.18 -50.65 -13.89
N ARG A 906 -13.29 -51.02 -12.96
CA ARG A 906 -12.09 -51.82 -13.22
C ARG A 906 -12.38 -53.32 -13.38
N THR A 907 -13.36 -53.86 -12.65
CA THR A 907 -13.77 -55.28 -12.75
C THR A 907 -14.76 -55.55 -13.90
N GLY A 908 -15.37 -54.51 -14.47
CA GLY A 908 -16.46 -54.64 -15.44
C GLY A 908 -17.83 -54.87 -14.80
N THR A 909 -17.93 -54.87 -13.47
CA THR A 909 -19.20 -54.92 -12.73
C THR A 909 -20.06 -53.67 -13.03
N ARG A 910 -21.36 -53.73 -12.75
CA ARG A 910 -22.27 -52.59 -12.86
C ARG A 910 -22.96 -52.30 -11.54
N ILE A 911 -23.04 -51.02 -11.18
CA ILE A 911 -23.80 -50.55 -10.02
C ILE A 911 -25.30 -50.63 -10.33
N GLN A 912 -26.06 -51.20 -9.41
CA GLN A 912 -27.53 -51.27 -9.45
C GLN A 912 -28.14 -50.27 -8.46
N ASP A 913 -29.44 -49.99 -8.55
CA ASP A 913 -30.13 -49.10 -7.60
C ASP A 913 -30.03 -49.56 -6.14
N ILE A 914 -29.84 -50.87 -5.91
CA ILE A 914 -29.59 -51.48 -4.58
C ILE A 914 -28.10 -51.50 -4.18
N ASP A 915 -27.17 -51.21 -5.11
CA ASP A 915 -25.73 -51.11 -4.83
C ASP A 915 -25.30 -49.71 -4.42
N TYR A 916 -26.06 -48.66 -4.76
CA TYR A 916 -25.84 -47.34 -4.17
C TYR A 916 -25.96 -47.48 -2.65
N PRO A 917 -24.91 -47.12 -1.88
CA PRO A 917 -24.95 -47.30 -0.45
C PRO A 917 -26.07 -46.45 0.12
N ILE A 918 -26.96 -47.05 0.90
CA ILE A 918 -27.85 -46.33 1.79
C ILE A 918 -26.99 -45.84 2.96
N VAL A 919 -26.07 -44.91 2.67
CA VAL A 919 -25.37 -44.14 3.69
C VAL A 919 -26.49 -43.45 4.49
N PRO A 920 -26.55 -43.63 5.82
CA PRO A 920 -27.37 -42.77 6.65
C PRO A 920 -27.01 -41.32 6.34
N ILE A 921 -27.96 -40.38 6.43
CA ILE A 921 -27.60 -38.97 6.42
C ILE A 921 -26.81 -38.71 7.70
N LYS A 922 -25.50 -38.88 7.63
CA LYS A 922 -24.55 -38.45 8.66
C LYS A 922 -24.38 -36.95 8.44
N ASP A 923 -24.51 -36.19 9.52
CA ASP A 923 -24.66 -34.75 9.45
C ASP A 923 -23.38 -34.04 8.96
N TYR A 924 -23.31 -33.85 7.64
CA TYR A 924 -22.46 -32.92 6.87
C TYR A 924 -20.92 -33.16 6.91
N GLY A 925 -20.24 -32.98 5.79
CA GLY A 925 -18.77 -32.80 5.77
C GLY A 925 -18.07 -32.91 4.41
N TRP A 926 -17.25 -31.93 4.05
CA TRP A 926 -16.22 -32.07 2.99
C TRP A 926 -15.35 -33.34 3.18
N ILE A 927 -15.15 -33.70 4.45
CA ILE A 927 -14.42 -34.89 4.92
C ILE A 927 -14.92 -36.21 4.30
N PHE A 928 -16.20 -36.30 3.91
CA PHE A 928 -16.77 -37.50 3.28
C PHE A 928 -16.23 -37.76 1.87
N GLY A 929 -15.64 -36.78 1.20
CA GLY A 929 -14.87 -36.99 -0.04
C GLY A 929 -13.51 -37.64 0.16
N CYS A 930 -13.06 -37.80 1.41
CA CYS A 930 -11.77 -38.38 1.78
C CYS A 930 -11.89 -39.82 2.29
N ALA A 931 -10.81 -40.59 2.10
CA ALA A 931 -10.70 -41.92 2.70
C ALA A 931 -10.65 -41.86 4.23
N PRO A 932 -11.39 -42.70 4.99
CA PRO A 932 -11.37 -42.76 6.47
C PRO A 932 -9.99 -43.00 7.14
N THR A 933 -8.93 -43.20 6.35
CA THR A 933 -7.54 -43.35 6.82
C THR A 933 -6.66 -42.13 6.51
N SER A 934 -7.21 -41.07 5.88
CA SER A 934 -6.47 -39.86 5.52
C SER A 934 -6.10 -39.01 6.75
N PRO A 935 -5.16 -38.06 6.63
CA PRO A 935 -4.95 -37.00 7.61
C PRO A 935 -6.24 -36.28 8.02
N ALA A 936 -7.07 -35.87 7.04
CA ALA A 936 -8.31 -35.14 7.31
C ALA A 936 -9.33 -35.89 8.19
N TRP A 937 -9.36 -37.23 8.13
CA TRP A 937 -10.21 -38.06 9.00
C TRP A 937 -9.64 -38.30 10.40
N LYS A 938 -8.35 -38.06 10.61
CA LYS A 938 -7.66 -38.28 11.90
C LYS A 938 -7.57 -37.03 12.75
N ASP A 939 -7.54 -35.87 12.10
CA ASP A 939 -7.49 -34.55 12.71
C ASP A 939 -8.64 -33.70 12.12
N PRO A 940 -9.91 -33.99 12.47
CA PRO A 940 -11.07 -33.27 11.94
C PRO A 940 -11.08 -31.84 12.49
N ILE A 941 -10.95 -30.87 11.58
CA ILE A 941 -10.77 -29.46 11.92
C ILE A 941 -11.98 -28.91 12.69
N ASP A 942 -11.68 -28.15 13.75
CA ASP A 942 -12.64 -27.34 14.48
C ASP A 942 -12.99 -26.08 13.67
N PHE A 943 -14.26 -25.98 13.25
CA PHE A 943 -14.83 -24.85 12.52
C PHE A 943 -15.35 -23.72 13.44
N THR A 944 -15.07 -23.74 14.74
CA THR A 944 -15.44 -22.65 15.66
C THR A 944 -14.65 -21.36 15.35
N PHE A 945 -15.34 -20.23 15.51
CA PHE A 945 -15.02 -18.97 14.83
C PHE A 945 -13.88 -18.14 15.47
N ASN A 946 -13.05 -18.72 16.32
CA ASN A 946 -12.26 -17.95 17.29
C ASN A 946 -10.79 -18.42 17.45
N VAL A 947 -10.14 -18.77 16.33
CA VAL A 947 -8.70 -19.10 16.31
C VAL A 947 -7.96 -18.09 15.44
N SER A 948 -7.19 -17.20 16.08
CA SER A 948 -6.23 -16.30 15.41
C SER A 948 -5.12 -17.10 14.72
N TRP A 949 -4.76 -16.72 13.50
CA TRP A 949 -3.73 -17.38 12.68
C TRP A 949 -2.39 -17.54 13.42
N PRO A 950 -2.02 -18.76 13.86
CA PRO A 950 -0.72 -18.99 14.47
C PRO A 950 0.31 -19.04 13.35
N SER A 951 1.30 -18.14 13.37
CA SER A 951 2.50 -18.38 12.55
C SER A 951 3.13 -19.71 13.02
N PRO A 952 3.55 -20.60 12.10
CA PRO A 952 4.10 -21.89 12.48
C PRO A 952 5.33 -21.70 13.40
N PRO A 953 5.55 -22.58 14.40
CA PRO A 953 6.70 -22.47 15.30
C PRO A 953 8.01 -22.31 14.53
N PRO A 954 8.98 -21.49 14.99
CA PRO A 954 10.23 -21.23 14.26
C PRO A 954 11.04 -22.50 13.91
N ASP A 955 10.90 -23.56 14.71
CA ASP A 955 11.53 -24.86 14.51
C ASP A 955 10.77 -25.81 13.57
N THR A 956 9.69 -25.37 12.92
CA THR A 956 8.93 -26.19 11.96
C THR A 956 9.81 -26.53 10.75
N PRO A 957 9.98 -27.81 10.38
CA PRO A 957 10.76 -28.19 9.21
C PRO A 957 10.28 -27.50 7.95
N LYS A 958 11.22 -26.97 7.15
CA LYS A 958 10.90 -26.36 5.86
C LYS A 958 10.44 -27.41 4.86
N THR A 959 9.45 -27.08 4.05
CA THR A 959 8.85 -27.95 3.04
C THR A 959 8.86 -27.30 1.66
N PHE A 960 8.84 -28.10 0.59
CA PHE A 960 8.60 -27.65 -0.78
C PHE A 960 7.74 -28.64 -1.55
N VAL A 961 6.91 -28.16 -2.49
CA VAL A 961 6.09 -29.04 -3.34
C VAL A 961 6.93 -29.83 -4.35
N PHE A 962 7.04 -31.16 -4.21
CA PHE A 962 7.63 -32.04 -5.25
C PHE A 962 6.58 -32.76 -6.11
N ASN A 963 5.33 -32.84 -5.64
CA ASN A 963 4.22 -33.43 -6.37
C ASN A 963 2.96 -32.58 -6.18
N HIS A 964 2.75 -31.62 -7.09
CA HIS A 964 1.69 -30.60 -6.96
C HIS A 964 0.30 -31.22 -6.81
N ARG A 965 -0.04 -32.26 -7.59
CA ARG A 965 -1.32 -32.99 -7.50
C ARG A 965 -1.56 -33.71 -6.15
N LYS A 966 -0.56 -33.82 -5.29
CA LYS A 966 -0.72 -34.26 -3.88
C LYS A 966 -0.67 -33.11 -2.88
N ALA A 967 0.07 -32.04 -3.17
CA ALA A 967 0.08 -30.83 -2.35
C ALA A 967 -1.29 -30.11 -2.36
N MET A 968 -2.01 -30.17 -3.49
CA MET A 968 -3.36 -29.62 -3.66
C MET A 968 -4.49 -30.60 -3.27
N ASP A 969 -4.19 -31.63 -2.50
CA ASP A 969 -5.18 -32.62 -2.02
C ASP A 969 -5.62 -32.30 -0.58
N PRO A 970 -6.84 -31.79 -0.36
CA PRO A 970 -7.32 -31.46 0.99
C PRO A 970 -7.50 -32.68 1.90
N CYS A 971 -7.54 -33.90 1.35
CA CYS A 971 -7.53 -35.11 2.17
C CYS A 971 -6.15 -35.39 2.80
N LEU A 972 -5.08 -34.97 2.12
CA LEU A 972 -3.69 -35.06 2.58
C LEU A 972 -3.27 -33.82 3.39
N HIS A 973 -3.85 -32.66 3.07
CA HIS A 973 -3.57 -31.35 3.67
C HIS A 973 -4.87 -30.73 4.22
N PRO A 974 -5.41 -31.19 5.36
CA PRO A 974 -6.73 -30.80 5.83
C PRO A 974 -6.90 -29.29 6.03
N ARG A 975 -5.81 -28.55 6.34
CA ARG A 975 -5.83 -27.08 6.49
C ARG A 975 -6.48 -26.35 5.33
N LEU A 976 -6.33 -26.85 4.10
CA LEU A 976 -6.96 -26.28 2.90
C LEU A 976 -8.48 -26.11 3.07
N LEU A 977 -9.15 -27.01 3.79
CA LEU A 977 -10.59 -26.95 4.09
C LEU A 977 -11.01 -25.76 4.98
N ARG A 978 -10.05 -25.05 5.59
CA ARG A 978 -10.24 -23.85 6.43
C ARG A 978 -9.52 -22.61 5.87
N GLU A 979 -8.67 -22.78 4.86
CA GLU A 979 -7.80 -21.72 4.33
C GLU A 979 -8.19 -21.29 2.90
N HIS A 980 -8.90 -22.11 2.13
CA HIS A 980 -9.28 -21.79 0.74
C HIS A 980 -10.78 -21.46 0.59
N GLY A 981 -11.09 -20.39 -0.16
CA GLY A 981 -12.44 -19.84 -0.36
C GLY A 981 -13.49 -20.90 -0.69
N GLN A 982 -13.23 -21.76 -1.69
CA GLN A 982 -14.05 -22.93 -2.07
C GLN A 982 -14.71 -23.71 -0.92
N PHE A 983 -14.00 -23.89 0.20
CA PHE A 983 -14.45 -24.77 1.29
C PHE A 983 -15.09 -24.02 2.46
N LEU A 984 -14.88 -22.70 2.56
CA LEU A 984 -15.24 -21.87 3.72
C LEU A 984 -16.74 -21.52 3.86
N PRO A 985 -17.49 -21.13 2.80
CA PRO A 985 -18.92 -20.83 2.91
C PRO A 985 -19.72 -22.02 3.46
N PHE A 986 -19.40 -23.20 2.94
CA PHE A 986 -19.95 -24.46 3.41
C PHE A 986 -19.11 -24.98 4.58
N ARG A 987 -19.34 -24.42 5.79
CA ARG A 987 -18.63 -24.80 7.04
C ARG A 987 -18.63 -26.31 7.37
N GLN A 988 -19.50 -27.07 6.72
CA GLN A 988 -19.57 -28.53 6.81
C GLN A 988 -19.71 -29.17 5.41
N GLY A 989 -19.30 -28.49 4.33
CA GLY A 989 -19.48 -28.93 2.95
C GLY A 989 -20.94 -29.01 2.45
N PRO A 990 -21.14 -29.14 1.13
CA PRO A 990 -22.41 -29.62 0.59
C PRO A 990 -22.63 -31.09 0.97
N PHE A 991 -23.87 -31.57 0.90
CA PHE A 991 -24.13 -33.01 0.99
C PHE A 991 -23.54 -33.73 -0.22
N PRO A 992 -22.71 -34.78 -0.05
CA PRO A 992 -22.26 -35.61 -1.17
C PRO A 992 -23.44 -36.20 -1.94
N VAL A 993 -23.39 -36.18 -3.28
CA VAL A 993 -24.51 -36.63 -4.09
C VAL A 993 -24.73 -38.14 -3.98
N ARG A 994 -25.97 -38.56 -3.68
CA ARG A 994 -26.33 -39.99 -3.51
C ARG A 994 -26.26 -40.81 -4.80
N ARG A 995 -26.21 -40.14 -5.96
CA ARG A 995 -25.99 -40.70 -7.29
C ARG A 995 -25.02 -39.78 -8.00
N MET A 996 -23.96 -40.31 -8.61
CA MET A 996 -23.01 -39.51 -9.39
C MET A 996 -23.66 -39.00 -10.68
N VAL A 997 -23.35 -37.75 -11.03
CA VAL A 997 -23.90 -37.06 -12.21
C VAL A 997 -22.73 -36.73 -13.15
N PRO A 998 -22.80 -37.06 -14.46
CA PRO A 998 -21.75 -36.69 -15.42
C PRO A 998 -21.94 -35.24 -15.88
N ALA A 999 -21.79 -34.31 -14.94
CA ALA A 999 -21.72 -32.88 -15.22
C ALA A 999 -20.30 -32.47 -15.59
N PHE A 1000 -20.18 -31.33 -16.27
CA PHE A 1000 -18.95 -30.79 -16.81
C PHE A 1000 -18.66 -29.41 -16.21
N ALA A 1001 -17.39 -29.18 -15.90
CA ALA A 1001 -16.91 -27.92 -15.32
C ALA A 1001 -15.59 -27.48 -15.97
N TYR A 1002 -15.24 -26.20 -15.81
CA TYR A 1002 -13.94 -25.67 -16.26
C TYR A 1002 -12.80 -26.08 -15.32
N SER A 1003 -13.12 -26.33 -14.04
CA SER A 1003 -12.19 -26.78 -13.01
C SER A 1003 -12.89 -27.68 -11.99
N GLN A 1004 -12.13 -28.47 -11.24
CA GLN A 1004 -12.62 -29.27 -10.12
C GLN A 1004 -11.57 -29.26 -9.00
N THR A 1005 -11.94 -29.52 -7.74
CA THR A 1005 -10.97 -29.95 -6.71
C THR A 1005 -10.97 -31.47 -6.59
N LEU A 1006 -9.96 -32.08 -5.94
CA LEU A 1006 -9.85 -33.54 -5.85
C LEU A 1006 -10.98 -34.26 -5.09
N LEU A 1007 -11.85 -33.52 -4.38
CA LEU A 1007 -13.07 -34.05 -3.74
C LEU A 1007 -14.27 -34.18 -4.71
N HIS A 1008 -14.21 -33.46 -5.82
CA HIS A 1008 -15.28 -33.40 -6.81
C HIS A 1008 -15.15 -34.51 -7.85
N HIS A 1009 -16.12 -34.60 -8.76
CA HIS A 1009 -16.10 -35.55 -9.89
C HIS A 1009 -16.58 -34.97 -11.22
N ASP A 1010 -16.76 -33.64 -11.29
CA ASP A 1010 -17.12 -32.91 -12.50
C ASP A 1010 -16.07 -33.08 -13.61
N ILE A 1011 -16.53 -33.35 -14.83
CA ILE A 1011 -15.68 -33.70 -15.98
C ILE A 1011 -15.00 -32.44 -16.52
N THR A 1012 -13.67 -32.40 -16.45
CA THR A 1012 -12.90 -31.17 -16.71
C THR A 1012 -12.61 -30.98 -18.19
N ILE A 1013 -13.07 -29.86 -18.77
CA ILE A 1013 -12.83 -29.47 -20.18
C ILE A 1013 -11.82 -28.32 -20.32
N ALA A 1014 -11.30 -28.12 -21.54
CA ALA A 1014 -10.51 -26.94 -21.89
C ALA A 1014 -11.44 -25.82 -22.39
N HIS A 1015 -11.54 -24.68 -21.69
CA HIS A 1015 -12.45 -23.59 -22.07
C HIS A 1015 -11.74 -22.38 -22.71
N ARG A 1016 -12.45 -21.61 -23.55
CA ARG A 1016 -11.89 -20.45 -24.28
C ARG A 1016 -11.63 -19.24 -23.38
N ALA A 1017 -12.22 -19.16 -22.18
CA ALA A 1017 -11.76 -18.24 -21.14
C ALA A 1017 -10.30 -18.52 -20.73
N SER A 1018 -9.84 -19.78 -20.79
CA SER A 1018 -8.42 -20.13 -20.63
C SER A 1018 -7.57 -19.75 -21.87
N TRP A 1019 -8.07 -18.89 -22.76
CA TRP A 1019 -7.39 -18.38 -23.96
C TRP A 1019 -7.60 -16.86 -24.12
N LEU A 1020 -8.81 -16.36 -23.85
CA LEU A 1020 -9.11 -14.94 -23.61
C LEU A 1020 -9.04 -14.65 -22.11
N GLY A 1021 -7.92 -14.05 -21.65
CA GLY A 1021 -7.72 -13.69 -20.24
C GLY A 1021 -8.58 -12.50 -19.80
N GLU A 1022 -9.89 -12.73 -19.68
CA GLU A 1022 -10.81 -11.85 -18.97
C GLU A 1022 -10.51 -11.89 -17.46
N ILE A 1023 -10.92 -10.85 -16.74
CA ILE A 1023 -10.48 -10.57 -15.37
C ILE A 1023 -11.72 -10.54 -14.47
N SER A 1024 -11.68 -11.33 -13.40
CA SER A 1024 -12.53 -11.24 -12.22
C SER A 1024 -11.68 -10.89 -10.99
N ASP A 1025 -12.32 -10.27 -9.99
CA ASP A 1025 -11.67 -9.41 -9.00
C ASP A 1025 -11.84 -9.95 -7.57
N GLU A 1026 -10.80 -10.50 -6.91
CA GLU A 1026 -11.03 -11.32 -5.69
C GLU A 1026 -10.02 -11.24 -4.51
N GLU A 1027 -10.59 -11.51 -3.32
CA GLU A 1027 -10.09 -12.11 -2.06
C GLU A 1027 -8.83 -11.58 -1.33
N ALA A 1028 -9.01 -11.17 -0.07
CA ALA A 1028 -8.19 -10.19 0.63
C ALA A 1028 -6.98 -10.74 1.43
N VAL A 1029 -5.76 -10.34 1.05
CA VAL A 1029 -4.48 -10.65 1.70
C VAL A 1029 -4.16 -9.64 2.80
N GLU A 1030 -4.10 -10.10 4.06
CA GLU A 1030 -3.95 -9.22 5.22
C GLU A 1030 -2.58 -8.52 5.25
N LYS A 1031 -2.57 -7.25 5.68
CA LYS A 1031 -1.34 -6.53 6.05
C LYS A 1031 -0.76 -7.04 7.38
N GLY A 1032 -0.53 -8.35 7.45
CA GLY A 1032 0.28 -9.03 8.46
C GLY A 1032 1.77 -8.77 8.26
N MET A 1033 2.14 -7.49 8.10
CA MET A 1033 3.53 -7.01 8.14
C MET A 1033 4.08 -7.06 9.57
N ASP A 1034 3.21 -7.17 10.56
CA ASP A 1034 3.59 -7.38 11.95
C ASP A 1034 4.14 -8.81 12.17
N GLY A 1035 5.22 -8.91 12.96
CA GLY A 1035 5.87 -10.17 13.30
C GLY A 1035 6.90 -10.65 12.27
N ASN A 1036 7.28 -11.92 12.40
CA ASN A 1036 8.43 -12.51 11.71
C ASN A 1036 8.04 -13.67 10.78
N VAL A 1037 8.93 -14.00 9.86
CA VAL A 1037 8.90 -15.22 9.03
C VAL A 1037 10.31 -15.83 9.01
N THR A 1038 10.42 -17.16 9.09
CA THR A 1038 11.70 -17.85 8.87
C THR A 1038 11.87 -18.12 7.38
N ILE A 1039 13.05 -17.85 6.82
CA ILE A 1039 13.39 -18.07 5.40
C ILE A 1039 14.68 -18.87 5.27
N LEU A 1040 14.78 -19.74 4.26
CA LEU A 1040 16.05 -20.31 3.83
C LEU A 1040 16.87 -19.23 3.10
N ALA A 1041 18.11 -19.04 3.53
CA ALA A 1041 19.02 -18.07 2.92
C ALA A 1041 19.38 -18.51 1.48
N PRO A 1042 19.55 -17.57 0.53
CA PRO A 1042 19.84 -17.91 -0.85
C PRO A 1042 21.30 -18.41 -0.97
N PRO A 1043 21.52 -19.66 -1.45
CA PRO A 1043 22.85 -20.27 -1.47
C PRO A 1043 23.75 -19.63 -2.52
N ARG A 1044 25.04 -19.49 -2.20
CA ARG A 1044 26.09 -18.94 -3.10
C ARG A 1044 26.56 -19.97 -4.15
N SER A 1045 26.24 -21.24 -3.94
CA SER A 1045 26.70 -22.38 -4.75
C SER A 1045 25.82 -23.61 -4.54
N ILE A 1046 25.82 -24.54 -5.51
CA ILE A 1046 25.04 -25.78 -5.46
C ILE A 1046 25.54 -26.79 -4.41
N GLU A 1047 26.71 -26.54 -3.83
CA GLU A 1047 27.28 -27.27 -2.69
C GLU A 1047 26.95 -26.66 -1.32
N GLU A 1048 26.43 -25.43 -1.25
CA GLU A 1048 26.12 -24.76 0.01
C GLU A 1048 24.85 -25.30 0.65
N ARG A 1049 24.92 -25.53 1.97
CA ARG A 1049 23.85 -26.13 2.76
C ARG A 1049 22.68 -25.17 2.95
N ALA A 1050 21.46 -25.69 2.87
CA ALA A 1050 20.23 -24.93 3.14
C ALA A 1050 20.19 -24.35 4.57
N GLY A 1051 20.77 -25.06 5.54
CA GLY A 1051 20.72 -24.66 6.95
C GLY A 1051 19.29 -24.73 7.53
N LYS A 1052 19.11 -24.16 8.72
CA LYS A 1052 17.80 -24.13 9.42
C LYS A 1052 16.91 -22.94 9.03
N GLY A 1053 17.39 -22.08 8.13
CA GLY A 1053 16.80 -20.77 7.85
C GLY A 1053 17.17 -19.69 8.87
N GLU A 1054 16.91 -18.44 8.51
CA GLU A 1054 17.04 -17.23 9.32
C GLU A 1054 15.67 -16.58 9.56
N THR A 1055 15.44 -16.04 10.76
CA THR A 1055 14.18 -15.39 11.12
C THR A 1055 14.24 -13.90 10.81
N VAL A 1056 13.38 -13.44 9.90
CA VAL A 1056 13.35 -12.05 9.40
C VAL A 1056 12.02 -11.35 9.69
N GLN A 1057 12.03 -10.02 9.78
CA GLN A 1057 10.83 -9.21 10.06
C GLN A 1057 9.99 -9.03 8.80
N LYS A 1058 8.69 -9.31 8.87
CA LYS A 1058 7.77 -9.19 7.72
C LYS A 1058 7.63 -7.74 7.24
N ALA A 1059 7.68 -6.75 8.13
CA ALA A 1059 7.63 -5.33 7.75
C ALA A 1059 8.85 -4.86 6.94
N ARG A 1060 10.03 -5.50 7.12
CA ARG A 1060 11.23 -5.22 6.31
C ARG A 1060 11.20 -6.01 4.99
N TYR A 1061 10.92 -7.32 5.06
CA TYR A 1061 11.01 -8.19 3.90
C TYR A 1061 9.78 -8.10 2.97
N GLY A 1062 8.58 -7.79 3.47
CA GLY A 1062 7.35 -7.64 2.68
C GLY A 1062 7.48 -6.59 1.59
N PRO A 1063 7.50 -5.29 1.93
CA PRO A 1063 7.66 -4.21 0.95
C PRO A 1063 8.93 -4.35 0.09
N ALA A 1064 10.00 -4.94 0.63
CA ALA A 1064 11.26 -5.11 -0.08
C ALA A 1064 11.28 -6.26 -1.10
N MET A 1065 10.39 -7.26 -0.98
CA MET A 1065 10.37 -8.48 -1.79
C MET A 1065 9.08 -8.65 -2.61
N LEU A 1066 7.95 -8.14 -2.10
CA LEU A 1066 6.59 -8.36 -2.61
C LEU A 1066 5.92 -7.03 -2.94
N ASP A 1067 5.24 -6.98 -4.08
CA ASP A 1067 4.34 -5.91 -4.48
C ASP A 1067 2.96 -6.54 -4.75
N MET A 1068 2.09 -6.50 -3.75
CA MET A 1068 0.83 -7.25 -3.68
C MET A 1068 -0.21 -6.42 -2.94
N ALA A 1069 -1.31 -6.08 -3.62
CA ALA A 1069 -2.43 -5.32 -3.10
C ALA A 1069 -3.70 -5.63 -3.91
N PHE A 1070 -4.86 -5.22 -3.40
CA PHE A 1070 -6.13 -5.37 -4.11
C PHE A 1070 -6.29 -4.31 -5.16
N SER A 1071 -6.92 -4.62 -6.29
CA SER A 1071 -7.24 -3.62 -7.30
C SER A 1071 -8.72 -3.23 -7.23
N GLY A 1072 -9.04 -1.98 -7.53
CA GLY A 1072 -10.40 -1.46 -7.56
C GLY A 1072 -11.00 -1.24 -6.16
N GLY A 1073 -11.79 -2.20 -5.70
CA GLY A 1073 -12.52 -2.16 -4.43
C GLY A 1073 -13.12 -3.53 -4.11
N PRO A 1074 -13.57 -3.79 -2.87
CA PRO A 1074 -14.13 -5.09 -2.53
C PRO A 1074 -15.48 -5.32 -3.22
N VAL A 1075 -15.65 -6.52 -3.76
CA VAL A 1075 -16.84 -7.03 -4.44
C VAL A 1075 -17.29 -8.34 -3.79
N GLN A 1076 -18.43 -8.89 -4.22
CA GLN A 1076 -19.00 -10.16 -3.71
C GLN A 1076 -19.22 -10.21 -2.16
N CYS A 1077 -19.32 -9.04 -1.52
CA CYS A 1077 -19.51 -8.89 -0.08
C CYS A 1077 -20.83 -8.17 0.26
N ASP A 1078 -21.39 -8.43 1.44
CA ASP A 1078 -22.43 -7.59 2.04
C ASP A 1078 -21.90 -6.17 2.30
N PRO A 1079 -22.72 -5.11 2.26
CA PRO A 1079 -22.24 -3.72 2.39
C PRO A 1079 -21.37 -3.47 3.64
N ASP A 1080 -21.77 -4.00 4.80
CA ASP A 1080 -21.02 -3.84 6.05
C ASP A 1080 -19.67 -4.59 6.01
N VAL A 1081 -19.62 -5.75 5.35
CA VAL A 1081 -18.38 -6.52 5.13
C VAL A 1081 -17.47 -5.80 4.14
N CYS A 1082 -18.01 -5.28 3.03
CA CYS A 1082 -17.24 -4.45 2.09
C CYS A 1082 -16.63 -3.22 2.78
N GLU A 1083 -17.35 -2.62 3.72
CA GLU A 1083 -16.87 -1.51 4.54
C GLU A 1083 -15.90 -1.95 5.64
N GLU A 1084 -15.88 -3.20 6.10
CA GLU A 1084 -14.76 -3.73 6.91
C GLU A 1084 -13.52 -3.95 6.05
N LEU A 1085 -13.67 -4.57 4.86
CA LEU A 1085 -12.57 -4.83 3.94
C LEU A 1085 -11.84 -3.52 3.56
N LYS A 1086 -12.57 -2.44 3.22
CA LYS A 1086 -11.97 -1.11 2.94
C LYS A 1086 -11.17 -0.51 4.11
N LYS A 1087 -11.42 -0.94 5.36
CA LYS A 1087 -10.72 -0.48 6.57
C LYS A 1087 -9.52 -1.36 6.95
N ARG A 1088 -9.46 -2.60 6.44
CA ARG A 1088 -8.42 -3.60 6.78
C ARG A 1088 -7.38 -3.78 5.68
N TYR A 1089 -7.73 -3.51 4.42
CA TYR A 1089 -6.90 -3.77 3.24
C TYR A 1089 -6.68 -2.50 2.41
N GLU A 1090 -5.52 -2.38 1.75
CA GLU A 1090 -5.26 -1.30 0.79
C GLU A 1090 -5.66 -1.74 -0.62
N PHE A 1091 -6.50 -0.92 -1.26
CA PHE A 1091 -6.94 -1.09 -2.65
C PHE A 1091 -6.25 -0.04 -3.52
N THR A 1092 -5.73 -0.47 -4.67
CA THR A 1092 -4.96 0.28 -5.67
C THR A 1092 -5.72 0.35 -6.99
N SER A 1093 -5.18 1.09 -7.97
CA SER A 1093 -5.71 1.09 -9.34
C SER A 1093 -5.39 -0.21 -10.08
N TRP A 1094 -6.30 -0.61 -10.98
CA TRP A 1094 -6.11 -1.73 -11.92
C TRP A 1094 -4.83 -1.60 -12.74
N ARG A 1095 -3.98 -2.63 -12.72
CA ARG A 1095 -2.75 -2.70 -13.53
C ARG A 1095 -2.97 -3.47 -14.82
N SER A 1096 -2.61 -2.89 -15.95
CA SER A 1096 -2.68 -3.58 -17.24
C SER A 1096 -1.70 -4.76 -17.32
N GLN A 1097 -1.97 -5.73 -18.21
CA GLN A 1097 -1.06 -6.85 -18.49
C GLN A 1097 0.36 -6.38 -18.87
N LYS A 1098 0.49 -5.18 -19.46
CA LYS A 1098 1.78 -4.57 -19.83
C LYS A 1098 2.56 -4.03 -18.63
N GLU A 1099 1.88 -3.60 -17.57
CA GLU A 1099 2.51 -3.19 -16.31
C GLU A 1099 2.89 -4.42 -15.47
N GLN A 1100 1.97 -5.38 -15.34
CA GLN A 1100 2.25 -6.66 -14.68
C GLN A 1100 3.41 -7.42 -15.37
N GLY A 1101 3.52 -7.32 -16.70
CA GLY A 1101 4.65 -7.86 -17.46
C GLY A 1101 6.02 -7.19 -17.25
N ARG A 1102 6.14 -6.19 -16.37
CA ARG A 1102 7.44 -5.61 -15.94
C ARG A 1102 8.12 -6.40 -14.82
N TYR A 1103 7.35 -7.18 -14.05
CA TYR A 1103 7.86 -7.88 -12.88
C TYR A 1103 8.59 -9.17 -13.31
N LYS A 1104 9.75 -9.46 -12.73
CA LYS A 1104 10.50 -10.71 -13.00
C LYS A 1104 9.84 -11.95 -12.39
N TYR A 1105 9.00 -11.75 -11.38
CA TYR A 1105 8.35 -12.77 -10.56
C TYR A 1105 6.88 -12.37 -10.42
N ILE A 1106 5.94 -13.25 -10.75
CA ILE A 1106 4.50 -12.97 -10.61
C ILE A 1106 3.81 -14.14 -9.91
N PHE A 1107 2.88 -13.81 -9.01
CA PHE A 1107 2.09 -14.78 -8.27
C PHE A 1107 0.72 -15.03 -8.93
N ASP A 1108 0.45 -16.29 -9.21
CA ASP A 1108 -0.85 -16.82 -9.61
C ASP A 1108 -1.47 -17.54 -8.41
N VAL A 1109 -2.72 -17.19 -8.13
CA VAL A 1109 -3.55 -17.71 -7.06
C VAL A 1109 -4.96 -17.78 -7.62
N ASP A 1110 -5.70 -18.79 -7.16
CA ASP A 1110 -7.10 -19.03 -7.50
C ASP A 1110 -8.02 -17.92 -6.97
N GLY A 1111 -9.27 -17.89 -7.43
CA GLY A 1111 -10.36 -17.10 -6.88
C GLY A 1111 -11.49 -18.03 -6.42
N ASN A 1112 -12.74 -17.72 -6.79
CA ASN A 1112 -13.91 -18.58 -6.64
C ASN A 1112 -13.64 -19.99 -7.19
N ALA A 1113 -12.88 -20.04 -8.30
CA ALA A 1113 -12.38 -21.24 -8.94
C ALA A 1113 -10.94 -21.01 -9.48
N TRP A 1114 -10.54 -21.77 -10.50
CA TRP A 1114 -9.28 -21.64 -11.23
C TRP A 1114 -8.92 -20.21 -11.68
N SER A 1115 -7.62 -19.88 -11.72
CA SER A 1115 -7.14 -18.57 -12.20
C SER A 1115 -7.16 -18.46 -13.73
N GLY A 1116 -8.09 -17.65 -14.25
CA GLY A 1116 -8.10 -17.21 -15.65
C GLY A 1116 -6.82 -16.50 -16.12
N ARG A 1117 -5.98 -16.01 -15.20
CA ARG A 1117 -4.75 -15.27 -15.51
C ARG A 1117 -3.60 -16.18 -15.95
N PHE A 1118 -3.56 -17.43 -15.49
CA PHE A 1118 -2.34 -18.24 -15.49
C PHE A 1118 -1.68 -18.41 -16.88
N LYS A 1119 -2.47 -18.57 -17.94
CA LYS A 1119 -1.92 -18.72 -19.30
C LYS A 1119 -1.23 -17.46 -19.83
N TRP A 1120 -1.88 -16.29 -19.68
CA TRP A 1120 -1.29 -15.06 -20.21
C TRP A 1120 -0.07 -14.66 -19.39
N LEU A 1121 -0.10 -14.92 -18.07
CA LEU A 1121 1.05 -14.82 -17.17
C LEU A 1121 2.23 -15.69 -17.64
N LEU A 1122 2.03 -16.99 -17.88
CA LEU A 1122 3.06 -17.87 -18.46
C LEU A 1122 3.61 -17.35 -19.80
N SER A 1123 2.78 -16.63 -20.57
CA SER A 1123 3.15 -16.12 -21.90
C SER A 1123 4.00 -14.83 -21.87
N THR A 1124 4.24 -14.26 -20.68
CA THR A 1124 5.16 -13.14 -20.43
C THR A 1124 6.63 -13.59 -20.44
N HIS A 1125 7.54 -12.82 -19.85
CA HIS A 1125 8.94 -13.21 -19.58
C HIS A 1125 9.22 -13.38 -18.08
N ALA A 1126 8.17 -13.40 -17.24
CA ALA A 1126 8.28 -13.55 -15.79
C ALA A 1126 8.33 -15.02 -15.36
N LEU A 1127 8.98 -15.29 -14.23
CA LEU A 1127 8.84 -16.56 -13.52
C LEU A 1127 7.51 -16.57 -12.77
N ILE A 1128 6.63 -17.51 -13.12
CA ILE A 1128 5.32 -17.63 -12.48
C ILE A 1128 5.39 -18.59 -11.29
N PHE A 1129 4.89 -18.14 -10.16
CA PHE A 1129 4.66 -18.92 -8.95
C PHE A 1129 3.16 -19.21 -8.89
N LYS A 1130 2.72 -20.46 -8.80
CA LYS A 1130 1.29 -20.82 -8.69
C LYS A 1130 1.02 -21.59 -7.41
N SER A 1131 0.12 -21.07 -6.59
CA SER A 1131 -0.62 -21.84 -5.59
C SER A 1131 -2.00 -22.19 -6.17
N THR A 1132 -2.49 -23.41 -5.96
CA THR A 1132 -3.83 -23.80 -6.41
C THR A 1132 -4.42 -25.01 -5.67
N VAL A 1133 -5.75 -25.11 -5.60
CA VAL A 1133 -6.48 -26.34 -5.21
C VAL A 1133 -7.14 -27.06 -6.39
N TYR A 1134 -7.08 -26.51 -7.60
CA TYR A 1134 -7.80 -27.02 -8.77
C TYR A 1134 -6.89 -27.76 -9.78
N PRO A 1135 -7.00 -29.09 -9.92
CA PRO A 1135 -6.57 -29.78 -11.14
C PRO A 1135 -7.33 -29.32 -12.38
N GLU A 1136 -6.75 -28.40 -13.13
CA GLU A 1136 -7.19 -27.97 -14.46
C GLU A 1136 -6.79 -28.99 -15.56
N TRP A 1137 -7.41 -28.91 -16.74
CA TRP A 1137 -7.22 -29.87 -17.86
C TRP A 1137 -5.76 -30.08 -18.32
N PHE A 1138 -4.88 -29.08 -18.13
CA PHE A 1138 -3.47 -29.15 -18.49
C PHE A 1138 -2.55 -29.66 -17.36
N THR A 1139 -3.08 -29.97 -16.17
CA THR A 1139 -2.29 -30.31 -14.96
C THR A 1139 -1.24 -31.40 -15.20
N ASP A 1140 -1.59 -32.46 -15.95
CA ASP A 1140 -0.62 -33.52 -16.29
C ASP A 1140 0.31 -33.14 -17.46
N ARG A 1141 -0.08 -32.17 -18.28
CA ARG A 1141 0.64 -31.75 -19.50
C ARG A 1141 1.77 -30.75 -19.16
N LEU A 1142 1.57 -29.94 -18.12
CA LEU A 1142 2.50 -28.92 -17.63
C LEU A 1142 3.37 -29.44 -16.47
N MET A 1143 4.69 -29.27 -16.53
CA MET A 1143 5.61 -29.77 -15.49
C MET A 1143 6.04 -28.66 -14.49
N PRO A 1144 5.75 -28.79 -13.17
CA PRO A 1144 6.27 -27.89 -12.14
C PRO A 1144 7.81 -28.00 -12.01
N TRP A 1145 8.46 -26.91 -11.60
CA TRP A 1145 9.92 -26.70 -11.59
C TRP A 1145 10.60 -26.70 -12.98
N VAL A 1146 9.82 -26.81 -14.07
CA VAL A 1146 10.31 -26.60 -15.45
C VAL A 1146 9.61 -25.41 -16.11
N HIS A 1147 8.31 -25.22 -15.84
CA HIS A 1147 7.49 -24.19 -16.51
C HIS A 1147 6.96 -23.12 -15.55
N TYR A 1148 6.83 -23.46 -14.26
CA TYR A 1148 6.37 -22.60 -13.18
C TYR A 1148 6.87 -23.15 -11.83
N ILE A 1149 6.81 -22.33 -10.78
CA ILE A 1149 7.11 -22.73 -9.41
C ILE A 1149 5.80 -23.10 -8.68
N PRO A 1150 5.60 -24.35 -8.24
CA PRO A 1150 4.46 -24.69 -7.38
C PRO A 1150 4.70 -24.16 -5.96
N ILE A 1151 3.65 -23.62 -5.34
CA ILE A 1151 3.65 -23.08 -3.97
C ILE A 1151 2.56 -23.76 -3.14
N GLN A 1152 2.78 -23.93 -1.83
CA GLN A 1152 1.81 -24.52 -0.91
C GLN A 1152 0.61 -23.60 -0.69
N GLY A 1153 -0.57 -24.19 -0.41
CA GLY A 1153 -1.81 -23.44 -0.18
C GLY A 1153 -1.80 -22.54 1.06
N ASP A 1154 -0.95 -22.85 2.05
CA ASP A 1154 -0.70 -22.01 3.22
C ASP A 1154 0.44 -20.98 3.00
N TYR A 1155 0.96 -20.90 1.76
CA TYR A 1155 2.06 -20.04 1.31
C TYR A 1155 3.38 -20.21 2.09
N SER A 1156 3.54 -21.30 2.84
CA SER A 1156 4.69 -21.54 3.74
C SER A 1156 6.06 -21.59 3.06
N ASP A 1157 6.11 -21.94 1.77
CA ASP A 1157 7.32 -22.00 0.93
C ASP A 1157 7.46 -20.84 -0.08
N LEU A 1158 6.48 -19.93 -0.15
CA LEU A 1158 6.51 -18.77 -1.06
C LEU A 1158 7.75 -17.90 -0.83
N TRP A 1159 8.09 -17.68 0.45
CA TRP A 1159 9.25 -16.87 0.83
C TRP A 1159 10.56 -17.53 0.46
N ASP A 1160 10.75 -18.81 0.76
CA ASP A 1160 11.99 -19.54 0.48
C ASP A 1160 12.23 -19.69 -1.02
N ALA A 1161 11.17 -19.99 -1.77
CA ALA A 1161 11.23 -20.07 -3.23
C ALA A 1161 11.53 -18.70 -3.86
N LEU A 1162 10.89 -17.62 -3.41
CA LEU A 1162 11.16 -16.28 -3.91
C LEU A 1162 12.58 -15.81 -3.59
N VAL A 1163 13.04 -16.00 -2.35
CA VAL A 1163 14.41 -15.65 -1.91
C VAL A 1163 15.45 -16.39 -2.74
N PHE A 1164 15.27 -17.69 -2.98
CA PHE A 1164 16.18 -18.47 -3.83
C PHE A 1164 16.36 -17.86 -5.24
N PHE A 1165 15.26 -17.50 -5.93
CA PHE A 1165 15.34 -16.93 -7.28
C PHE A 1165 15.74 -15.45 -7.30
N ARG A 1166 15.23 -14.63 -6.38
CA ARG A 1166 15.44 -13.17 -6.31
C ARG A 1166 16.78 -12.75 -5.71
N GLY A 1167 17.42 -13.66 -4.97
CA GLY A 1167 18.47 -13.32 -4.02
C GLY A 1167 17.89 -12.65 -2.78
N ASP A 1168 18.78 -12.13 -1.92
CA ASP A 1168 18.36 -11.41 -0.72
C ASP A 1168 17.79 -10.00 -1.03
N LEU A 1169 17.67 -9.15 0.00
CA LEU A 1169 17.18 -7.78 -0.17
C LEU A 1169 18.01 -6.95 -1.17
N LYS A 1170 19.34 -7.09 -1.17
CA LYS A 1170 20.24 -6.45 -2.15
C LYS A 1170 20.18 -7.15 -3.50
N GLY A 1171 19.86 -8.44 -3.48
CA GLY A 1171 19.83 -9.33 -4.65
C GLY A 1171 21.06 -10.22 -4.74
N ASP A 1172 21.85 -10.30 -3.67
CA ASP A 1172 23.00 -11.18 -3.60
C ASP A 1172 22.54 -12.64 -3.59
N ASN A 1173 23.35 -13.52 -4.18
CA ASN A 1173 23.09 -14.95 -4.37
C ASN A 1173 21.78 -15.28 -5.11
N ASN A 1174 21.31 -14.40 -6.00
CA ASN A 1174 20.16 -14.66 -6.86
C ASN A 1174 20.41 -15.78 -7.87
N HIS A 1175 19.34 -16.46 -8.27
CA HIS A 1175 19.34 -17.48 -9.32
C HIS A 1175 18.54 -17.01 -10.54
N GLU A 1176 18.82 -15.78 -11.02
CA GLU A 1176 18.11 -15.22 -12.17
C GLU A 1176 18.33 -15.99 -13.48
N ASP A 1177 19.39 -16.82 -13.58
CA ASP A 1177 19.59 -17.74 -14.70
C ASP A 1177 18.59 -18.90 -14.68
N LEU A 1178 18.40 -19.56 -13.52
CA LEU A 1178 17.40 -20.60 -13.33
C LEU A 1178 15.98 -20.04 -13.45
N ALA A 1179 15.72 -18.86 -12.89
CA ALA A 1179 14.44 -18.16 -13.04
C ALA A 1179 14.13 -17.88 -14.52
N ARG A 1180 15.09 -17.34 -15.27
CA ARG A 1180 14.96 -17.07 -16.71
C ARG A 1180 14.77 -18.35 -17.52
N LYS A 1181 15.43 -19.46 -17.14
CA LYS A 1181 15.28 -20.77 -17.77
C LYS A 1181 13.84 -21.29 -17.62
N ILE A 1182 13.30 -21.29 -16.39
CA ILE A 1182 11.94 -21.77 -16.10
C ILE A 1182 10.89 -20.84 -16.74
N ALA A 1183 11.05 -19.52 -16.64
CA ALA A 1183 10.18 -18.54 -17.28
C ALA A 1183 10.13 -18.71 -18.82
N SER A 1184 11.29 -18.88 -19.47
CA SER A 1184 11.36 -19.10 -20.91
C SER A 1184 10.71 -20.41 -21.32
N ALA A 1185 10.97 -21.49 -20.58
CA ALA A 1185 10.32 -22.79 -20.81
C ALA A 1185 8.80 -22.73 -20.63
N GLY A 1186 8.29 -22.05 -19.59
CA GLY A 1186 6.84 -21.85 -19.38
C GLY A 1186 6.16 -21.07 -20.50
N ARG A 1187 6.82 -20.02 -20.99
CA ARG A 1187 6.39 -19.20 -22.13
C ARG A 1187 6.40 -19.96 -23.45
N ASP A 1188 7.45 -20.73 -23.70
CA ASP A 1188 7.52 -21.55 -24.91
C ASP A 1188 6.54 -22.72 -24.82
N TRP A 1189 6.24 -23.22 -23.62
CA TRP A 1189 5.19 -24.20 -23.38
C TRP A 1189 3.79 -23.65 -23.66
N SER A 1190 3.44 -22.46 -23.14
CA SER A 1190 2.11 -21.87 -23.39
C SER A 1190 1.87 -21.60 -24.88
N ARG A 1191 2.93 -21.32 -25.63
CA ARG A 1191 2.89 -21.11 -27.09
C ARG A 1191 2.84 -22.41 -27.91
N THR A 1192 3.33 -23.53 -27.36
CA THR A 1192 3.51 -24.79 -28.11
C THR A 1192 2.46 -25.86 -27.76
N PHE A 1193 1.96 -25.88 -26.52
CA PHE A 1193 1.05 -26.92 -26.02
C PHE A 1193 -0.30 -26.39 -25.50
N TRP A 1194 -0.52 -25.07 -25.49
CA TRP A 1194 -1.77 -24.41 -25.06
C TRP A 1194 -2.40 -23.55 -26.18
N ARG A 1195 -2.30 -24.00 -27.44
CA ARG A 1195 -2.91 -23.32 -28.60
C ARG A 1195 -4.41 -23.63 -28.70
N LYS A 1196 -5.14 -23.05 -29.67
CA LYS A 1196 -6.56 -23.43 -29.92
C LYS A 1196 -6.63 -24.93 -30.22
N GLU A 1197 -5.69 -25.40 -31.03
CA GLU A 1197 -5.64 -26.75 -31.58
C GLU A 1197 -5.35 -27.80 -30.49
N ASP A 1198 -4.52 -27.48 -29.51
CA ASP A 1198 -4.27 -28.38 -28.36
C ASP A 1198 -5.52 -28.51 -27.46
N MET A 1199 -6.31 -27.43 -27.33
CA MET A 1199 -7.58 -27.40 -26.58
C MET A 1199 -8.69 -28.13 -27.34
N THR A 1200 -8.82 -27.90 -28.66
CA THR A 1200 -9.74 -28.62 -29.54
C THR A 1200 -9.41 -30.12 -29.55
N ALA A 1201 -8.13 -30.51 -29.62
CA ALA A 1201 -7.71 -31.91 -29.54
C ALA A 1201 -8.03 -32.56 -28.17
N TYR A 1202 -8.02 -31.78 -27.07
CA TYR A 1202 -8.47 -32.25 -25.76
C TYR A 1202 -9.98 -32.44 -25.71
N ASN A 1203 -10.77 -31.43 -26.08
CA ASN A 1203 -12.23 -31.50 -26.01
C ASN A 1203 -12.82 -32.52 -27.01
N PHE A 1204 -12.26 -32.61 -28.22
CA PHE A 1204 -12.58 -33.68 -29.17
C PHE A 1204 -12.42 -35.04 -28.48
N ARG A 1205 -11.31 -35.24 -27.75
CA ARG A 1205 -11.08 -36.49 -27.03
C ARG A 1205 -12.04 -36.71 -25.86
N VAL A 1206 -12.37 -35.68 -25.08
CA VAL A 1206 -13.38 -35.74 -24.03
C VAL A 1206 -14.71 -36.25 -24.59
N PHE A 1207 -15.21 -35.67 -25.68
CA PHE A 1207 -16.51 -36.05 -26.24
C PHE A 1207 -16.53 -37.42 -26.92
N LEU A 1208 -15.43 -37.86 -27.56
CA LEU A 1208 -15.31 -39.24 -28.04
C LEU A 1208 -15.44 -40.27 -26.90
N GLU A 1209 -14.78 -40.02 -25.77
CA GLU A 1209 -14.83 -40.92 -24.61
C GLU A 1209 -16.17 -40.84 -23.87
N TYR A 1210 -16.71 -39.63 -23.67
CA TYR A 1210 -17.99 -39.41 -23.02
C TYR A 1210 -19.14 -40.03 -23.82
N ALA A 1211 -19.23 -39.78 -25.13
CA ALA A 1211 -20.26 -40.39 -25.97
C ALA A 1211 -20.14 -41.92 -25.99
N ARG A 1212 -18.92 -42.48 -25.94
CA ARG A 1212 -18.71 -43.92 -25.78
C ARG A 1212 -19.22 -44.48 -24.46
N ILE A 1213 -19.14 -43.71 -23.36
CA ILE A 1213 -19.68 -44.11 -22.05
C ILE A 1213 -21.22 -44.03 -22.04
N MET A 1214 -21.77 -43.01 -22.69
CA MET A 1214 -23.22 -42.77 -22.78
C MET A 1214 -23.93 -43.69 -23.79
N ASN A 1215 -23.23 -44.27 -24.77
CA ASN A 1215 -23.86 -45.13 -25.77
C ASN A 1215 -24.26 -46.50 -25.18
N THR A 1216 -25.47 -46.97 -25.52
CA THR A 1216 -25.98 -48.30 -25.13
C THR A 1216 -25.18 -49.44 -25.76
N ASP A 1217 -24.64 -49.24 -26.97
CA ASP A 1217 -23.64 -50.10 -27.59
C ASP A 1217 -22.24 -49.47 -27.49
N ARG A 1218 -21.59 -49.68 -26.32
CA ARG A 1218 -20.19 -49.26 -26.11
C ARG A 1218 -19.20 -50.00 -27.04
N ALA A 1219 -19.58 -51.12 -27.65
CA ALA A 1219 -18.71 -51.89 -28.56
C ALA A 1219 -18.70 -51.29 -29.98
N ALA A 1220 -19.86 -50.87 -30.52
CA ALA A 1220 -19.95 -50.11 -31.77
C ALA A 1220 -19.31 -48.70 -31.68
N MET A 1221 -19.02 -48.24 -30.46
CA MET A 1221 -18.25 -47.02 -30.15
C MET A 1221 -16.75 -47.28 -29.87
N THR A 1222 -16.23 -48.48 -30.15
CA THR A 1222 -14.80 -48.81 -30.02
C THR A 1222 -14.08 -48.76 -31.38
N TYR A 1223 -12.87 -48.20 -31.41
CA TYR A 1223 -11.98 -48.25 -32.57
C TYR A 1223 -11.11 -49.50 -32.50
N PHE A 1224 -11.29 -50.40 -33.46
CA PHE A 1224 -10.44 -51.57 -33.63
C PHE A 1224 -9.41 -51.28 -34.72
N HIS A 1225 -8.20 -50.91 -34.31
CA HIS A 1225 -7.11 -50.62 -35.23
C HIS A 1225 -6.70 -51.90 -36.00
N ARG A 1226 -6.86 -51.88 -37.33
CA ARG A 1226 -6.34 -52.94 -38.20
C ARG A 1226 -4.88 -52.65 -38.52
N LYS A 1227 -3.95 -53.18 -37.72
CA LYS A 1227 -2.53 -53.27 -38.13
C LYS A 1227 -2.50 -53.97 -39.48
N LYS A 1228 -1.72 -53.45 -40.43
CA LYS A 1228 -1.56 -54.11 -41.74
C LYS A 1228 -0.95 -55.49 -41.51
N GLU A 1229 -1.56 -56.51 -42.11
CA GLU A 1229 -0.89 -57.79 -42.31
C GLU A 1229 0.21 -57.57 -43.37
N GLU A 1230 1.45 -57.95 -43.03
CA GLU A 1230 2.60 -58.03 -43.96
C GLU A 1230 2.66 -59.40 -44.64
#